data_AF-A0A364KKE3-F1
#
_entry.id   AF-A0A364KKE3-F1
#
_cell.length_a   1.000
_cell.length_b   1.000
_cell.length_c   1.000
_cell.angle_alpha   90.00
_cell.angle_beta   90.00
_cell.angle_gamma   90.00
#
_symmetry.space_group_name_H-M   'P 1'
#
loop_
_entity.id
_entity.type
_entity.pdbx_description
1 polymer ?
#
loop_
_entity_poly.entity_id
_entity_poly.type
_entity_poly.pdbx_seq_one_letter_code
_entity_poly.pdbx_strand_id
1 'polypeptide(L)'
;MEHHDADQPLLANDSNNREDVVYESSDESASGLGGLFIWALTFAAGISGLLFGYDTGVISATLVSIKTDLSGKLLTTMDKSIITSSTSLLALIASPLAGVYADSIGRRKVMLVADALFTLGALCQALTSTVFGMVIGRSLVGLAVGAASMVSSLYISELAPSHLRGRLVTILALFITGGQVVAYITGWLFSSTPGGWRWIVGLGAVPAMMQFVILIFLPESPRWLVKAGYFVEARQVLTKVFGSDSQAAYKTRTVLRDIEQEVADEAAQLYNKADNSFRRALQTMAELYSVDCNRRALIIAMMLQGFQQLCGFNSLMYFSATIFESLSFSSPTLTSLAVAGTNFLFTLLAFSVIDYIGRRRILLYSIPFMIAALLGCALAFSHLRWEPSLLSFENDQRQPLSSTSSMPVVILICLTVYTAAYASGLGNVPWQQSELFPLSVRSLGSAFATATNWGSNFIVGLTFLPMMEVLTPRWTFVIYALVCVLGWIGVWFVYPEMSGMSLEEVKDLLSDGWGVKDSLIERIAIHIESDDDMLSFALTCRGVANCILSSTSGVWRARFNDKYDAGWKYTSDTLHVEYQMRAMVLGQPVYIQPNETIREQVWLEVISTLLTETYVTKRGEPRSPRSKNLLRIAEACLSHLCFDPNGPGPCLRSNYDITEVYSWGQEAHESLVEDGQIRLDTLLHIRNFWQRHLLSTREQSFATSYEENVQRKPREWLRPLEDPIPVMGYWHGYYSCIHPYPTDVDTLMEWQTCASHSLILIDANRTIWPKRFDDQFPEHDLLCPRKYFIGSEGFEGDDSLHYHIRGFYQDIPETQGGIYGWMRVCFVSYLLSEERDGQDEPDTTSWETYDIYNDFDRIYGFEGILLPGGKILLGKYFDLQFEGEEDCERGPCIYWEHTSMGNILDILTISQSIKDPFLTCFSPPREEQA
;
A
#
# COMPACT_ATOMS: atom_id res chain seq x y z
N MET A 1 -22.50 45.57 -29.78
CA MET A 1 -22.83 44.89 -31.05
C MET A 1 -21.94 43.67 -31.06
N GLU A 2 -22.46 42.55 -30.53
CA GLU A 2 -22.95 41.39 -31.33
C GLU A 2 -21.77 40.62 -31.92
N HIS A 3 -21.66 39.29 -31.92
CA HIS A 3 -22.34 38.18 -31.26
C HIS A 3 -21.36 36.98 -31.43
N HIS A 4 -21.54 35.93 -30.63
CA HIS A 4 -20.85 34.63 -30.70
C HIS A 4 -20.69 34.01 -32.10
N ASP A 5 -19.61 33.25 -32.32
CA ASP A 5 -19.70 31.82 -32.67
C ASP A 5 -18.39 31.05 -32.43
N ALA A 6 -18.56 29.77 -32.11
CA ALA A 6 -17.58 28.80 -31.62
C ALA A 6 -17.16 27.81 -32.72
N ASP A 7 -15.98 27.18 -32.59
CA ASP A 7 -15.75 25.72 -32.75
C ASP A 7 -14.25 25.34 -32.78
N GLN A 8 -13.79 24.72 -31.66
CA GLN A 8 -12.81 23.62 -31.49
C GLN A 8 -11.36 23.71 -32.10
N PRO A 9 -10.43 22.81 -31.72
CA PRO A 9 -9.77 22.77 -30.42
C PRO A 9 -8.22 22.83 -30.51
N LEU A 10 -7.61 23.42 -29.48
CA LEU A 10 -6.16 23.51 -29.27
C LEU A 10 -5.56 22.17 -28.79
N LEU A 11 -4.87 21.45 -29.66
CA LEU A 11 -3.79 20.53 -29.29
C LEU A 11 -2.67 20.66 -30.32
N ALA A 12 -1.65 21.44 -29.97
CA ALA A 12 -0.37 21.48 -30.68
C ALA A 12 0.75 21.34 -29.64
N ASN A 13 1.43 20.20 -29.75
CA ASN A 13 2.83 19.92 -29.45
C ASN A 13 3.53 20.71 -28.34
N ASP A 14 3.86 19.98 -27.27
CA ASP A 14 5.19 20.05 -26.65
C ASP A 14 5.55 18.66 -26.10
N SER A 15 5.85 17.75 -27.03
CA SER A 15 6.57 16.51 -26.78
C SER A 15 8.05 16.74 -27.09
N ASN A 16 8.85 17.04 -26.06
CA ASN A 16 10.28 16.70 -26.07
C ASN A 16 10.87 16.81 -24.65
N ASN A 17 11.69 15.82 -24.31
CA ASN A 17 12.50 15.64 -23.11
C ASN A 17 11.79 15.05 -21.88
N ARG A 18 11.60 13.72 -21.92
CA ARG A 18 11.75 12.86 -20.74
C ARG A 18 12.75 11.76 -21.08
N GLU A 19 14.01 12.01 -20.79
CA GLU A 19 14.98 10.94 -20.57
C GLU A 19 14.62 10.31 -19.22
N ASP A 20 14.13 9.07 -19.26
CA ASP A 20 13.85 8.27 -18.08
C ASP A 20 15.18 7.75 -17.51
N VAL A 21 15.73 8.50 -16.55
CA VAL A 21 16.85 8.03 -15.73
C VAL A 21 16.27 7.27 -14.54
N VAL A 22 16.27 5.95 -14.64
CA VAL A 22 16.06 5.01 -13.54
C VAL A 22 17.21 5.17 -12.54
N TYR A 23 16.91 5.57 -11.31
CA TYR A 23 17.85 5.39 -10.18
C TYR A 23 17.20 4.50 -9.13
N GLU A 24 17.90 3.39 -8.89
CA GLU A 24 17.71 2.47 -7.77
C GLU A 24 17.63 3.21 -6.44
N SER A 25 16.81 2.66 -5.56
CA SER A 25 16.74 3.00 -4.15
C SER A 25 18.08 2.77 -3.46
N SER A 26 18.81 3.84 -3.17
CA SER A 26 19.79 3.87 -2.11
C SER A 26 19.30 4.78 -0.98
N ASP A 27 19.21 4.17 0.19
CA ASP A 27 19.00 4.84 1.46
C ASP A 27 20.13 5.84 1.76
N GLU A 28 19.76 6.83 2.57
CA GLU A 28 20.60 7.73 3.38
C GLU A 28 21.38 8.89 2.72
N SER A 29 21.10 10.08 3.28
CA SER A 29 21.94 11.28 3.40
C SER A 29 21.91 12.36 2.29
N ALA A 30 20.79 13.08 2.19
CA ALA A 30 20.75 14.46 1.69
C ALA A 30 19.59 15.20 2.40
N SER A 31 19.66 16.43 2.92
CA SER A 31 20.69 17.48 3.01
C SER A 31 20.23 18.47 4.11
N GLY A 32 21.18 19.05 4.87
CA GLY A 32 20.98 19.63 6.22
C GLY A 32 20.01 20.83 6.41
N LEU A 33 19.31 21.33 5.39
CA LEU A 33 18.32 22.41 5.55
C LEU A 33 16.89 21.91 5.84
N GLY A 34 16.46 20.82 5.19
CA GLY A 34 15.13 20.23 5.44
C GLY A 34 15.02 19.63 6.84
N GLY A 35 16.12 19.08 7.35
CA GLY A 35 16.21 18.55 8.71
C GLY A 35 15.95 19.62 9.78
N LEU A 36 16.61 20.78 9.70
CA LEU A 36 16.48 21.83 10.72
C LEU A 36 15.07 22.45 10.73
N PHE A 37 14.45 22.60 9.55
CA PHE A 37 13.06 23.04 9.44
C PHE A 37 12.09 22.03 10.06
N ILE A 38 12.26 20.73 9.75
CA ILE A 38 11.43 19.66 10.32
C ILE A 38 11.65 19.55 11.84
N TRP A 39 12.88 19.71 12.33
CA TRP A 39 13.17 19.75 13.77
C TRP A 39 12.50 20.95 14.45
N ALA A 40 12.56 22.14 13.83
CA ALA A 40 11.88 23.33 14.35
C ALA A 40 10.35 23.15 14.37
N LEU A 41 9.78 22.55 13.33
CA LEU A 41 8.36 22.19 13.26
C LEU A 41 7.97 21.18 14.35
N THR A 42 8.77 20.12 14.49
CA THR A 42 8.59 19.05 15.49
C THR A 42 8.66 19.62 16.90
N PHE A 43 9.63 20.50 17.16
CA PHE A 43 9.83 21.12 18.45
C PHE A 43 8.72 22.13 18.77
N ALA A 44 8.33 22.97 17.82
CA ALA A 44 7.22 23.91 17.99
C ALA A 44 5.91 23.18 18.32
N ALA A 45 5.61 22.11 17.59
CA ALA A 45 4.41 21.34 17.81
C ALA A 45 4.48 20.49 19.11
N GLY A 46 5.67 20.01 19.47
CA GLY A 46 5.94 19.38 20.76
C GLY A 46 5.65 20.33 21.93
N ILE A 47 6.00 21.62 21.84
CA ILE A 47 5.71 22.59 22.91
C ILE A 47 4.20 22.69 23.18
N SER A 48 3.34 22.56 22.17
CA SER A 48 1.88 22.59 22.38
C SER A 48 1.41 21.39 23.22
N GLY A 49 2.00 20.22 22.98
CA GLY A 49 1.81 19.04 23.84
C GLY A 49 2.32 19.29 25.26
N LEU A 50 3.52 19.87 25.39
CA LEU A 50 4.11 20.19 26.69
C LEU A 50 3.27 21.18 27.49
N LEU A 51 2.70 22.22 26.86
CA LEU A 51 1.81 23.17 27.49
C LEU A 51 0.55 22.50 28.03
N PHE A 52 -0.04 21.60 27.25
CA PHE A 52 -1.19 20.83 27.69
C PHE A 52 -0.84 19.90 28.88
N GLY A 53 0.30 19.21 28.79
CA GLY A 53 0.84 18.41 29.88
C GLY A 53 1.12 19.21 31.15
N TYR A 54 1.71 20.38 30.97
CA TYR A 54 2.07 21.28 32.06
C TYR A 54 0.83 21.76 32.80
N ASP A 55 -0.18 22.28 32.09
CA ASP A 55 -1.45 22.69 32.71
C ASP A 55 -2.14 21.53 33.46
N THR A 56 -2.02 20.31 32.92
CA THR A 56 -2.60 19.12 33.55
C THR A 56 -1.91 18.79 34.88
N GLY A 57 -0.58 18.88 34.96
CA GLY A 57 0.17 18.56 36.19
C GLY A 57 0.26 19.71 37.20
N VAL A 58 0.30 20.96 36.73
CA VAL A 58 0.64 22.14 37.54
C VAL A 58 -0.39 22.41 38.63
N ILE A 59 -1.67 22.13 38.35
CA ILE A 59 -2.75 22.37 39.29
C ILE A 59 -2.63 21.51 40.56
N SER A 60 -2.11 20.29 40.43
CA SER A 60 -1.94 19.35 41.55
C SER A 60 -1.03 19.92 42.63
N ALA A 61 0.16 20.39 42.24
CA ALA A 61 1.08 21.06 43.16
C ALA A 61 0.54 22.41 43.64
N THR A 62 -0.10 23.17 42.76
CA THR A 62 -0.66 24.50 43.06
C THR A 62 -1.71 24.45 44.17
N LEU A 63 -2.66 23.50 44.10
CA LEU A 63 -3.74 23.37 45.09
C LEU A 63 -3.25 23.06 46.52
N VAL A 64 -2.12 22.37 46.64
CA VAL A 64 -1.49 22.06 47.94
C VAL A 64 -0.66 23.25 48.46
N SER A 65 -0.09 24.05 47.56
CA SER A 65 0.75 25.19 47.93
C SER A 65 0.00 26.51 48.18
N ILE A 66 -1.23 26.69 47.68
CA ILE A 66 -2.02 27.93 47.87
C ILE A 66 -2.36 28.22 49.34
N LYS A 67 -2.73 27.20 50.12
CA LYS A 67 -3.19 27.33 51.51
C LYS A 67 -4.27 28.42 51.68
N THR A 68 -3.98 29.53 52.39
CA THR A 68 -4.91 30.64 52.68
C THR A 68 -4.68 31.88 51.83
N ASP A 69 -3.76 31.82 50.87
CA ASP A 69 -3.31 32.97 50.07
C ASP A 69 -4.38 33.50 49.10
N LEU A 70 -5.32 32.64 48.69
CA LEU A 70 -6.47 33.04 47.86
C LEU A 70 -7.69 33.41 48.71
N SER A 71 -8.18 34.64 48.55
CA SER A 71 -9.39 35.19 49.22
C SER A 71 -9.35 35.13 50.75
N GLY A 72 -8.17 34.99 51.34
CA GLY A 72 -7.97 34.93 52.80
C GLY A 72 -8.65 33.73 53.49
N LYS A 73 -9.07 32.71 52.72
CA LYS A 73 -9.74 31.51 53.24
C LYS A 73 -9.02 30.24 52.78
N LEU A 74 -9.17 29.17 53.54
CA LEU A 74 -8.78 27.84 53.05
C LEU A 74 -9.73 27.45 51.90
N LEU A 75 -9.18 26.95 50.80
CA LEU A 75 -9.98 26.52 49.65
C LEU A 75 -10.89 25.36 50.04
N THR A 76 -12.20 25.53 49.79
CA THR A 76 -13.18 24.45 49.97
C THR A 76 -13.02 23.39 48.88
N THR A 77 -13.58 22.19 49.11
CA THR A 77 -13.67 21.12 48.11
C THR A 77 -14.20 21.63 46.77
N MET A 78 -15.28 22.43 46.81
CA MET A 78 -15.88 23.00 45.61
C MET A 78 -15.00 24.06 44.95
N ASP A 79 -14.30 24.92 45.72
CA ASP A 79 -13.35 25.89 45.15
C ASP A 79 -12.26 25.16 44.35
N LYS A 80 -11.67 24.09 44.91
CA LYS A 80 -10.65 23.27 44.24
C LYS A 80 -11.21 22.61 42.97
N SER A 81 -12.40 22.03 43.04
CA SER A 81 -13.06 21.40 41.88
C SER A 81 -13.37 22.39 40.75
N ILE A 82 -13.88 23.59 41.06
CA ILE A 82 -14.20 24.61 40.05
C ILE A 82 -12.93 25.15 39.39
N ILE A 83 -11.90 25.46 40.18
CA ILE A 83 -10.59 25.91 39.66
C ILE A 83 -10.03 24.86 38.68
N THR A 84 -10.17 23.58 38.99
CA THR A 84 -9.67 22.51 38.13
C THR A 84 -10.51 22.29 36.88
N SER A 85 -11.84 22.17 37.04
CA SER A 85 -12.75 21.79 35.94
C SER A 85 -13.03 22.92 34.94
N SER A 86 -12.89 24.19 35.33
CA SER A 86 -13.10 25.34 34.43
C SER A 86 -12.26 25.27 33.16
N THR A 87 -11.01 24.81 33.25
CA THR A 87 -10.13 24.61 32.09
C THR A 87 -10.74 23.65 31.07
N SER A 88 -11.20 22.47 31.51
CA SER A 88 -11.79 21.45 30.65
C SER A 88 -13.10 21.92 30.00
N LEU A 89 -13.90 22.71 30.73
CA LEU A 89 -15.14 23.30 30.20
C LEU A 89 -14.85 24.29 29.06
N LEU A 90 -13.87 25.17 29.23
CA LEU A 90 -13.53 26.14 28.18
C LEU A 90 -12.77 25.47 27.02
N ALA A 91 -12.02 24.41 27.27
CA ALA A 91 -11.40 23.60 26.20
C ALA A 91 -12.44 22.87 25.34
N LEU A 92 -13.52 22.35 25.95
CA LEU A 92 -14.67 21.77 25.25
C LEU A 92 -15.32 22.76 24.28
N ILE A 93 -15.45 24.03 24.68
CA ILE A 93 -16.05 25.10 23.86
C ILE A 93 -15.06 25.60 22.79
N ALA A 94 -13.78 25.74 23.14
CA ALA A 94 -12.78 26.30 22.25
C ALA A 94 -12.39 25.36 21.11
N SER A 95 -12.28 24.05 21.36
CA SER A 95 -11.75 23.09 20.38
C SER A 95 -12.52 23.05 19.05
N PRO A 96 -13.88 23.03 18.99
CA PRO A 96 -14.59 23.04 17.71
C PRO A 96 -14.51 24.41 17.02
N LEU A 97 -14.56 25.51 17.80
CA LEU A 97 -14.47 26.87 17.26
C LEU A 97 -13.10 27.13 16.63
N ALA A 98 -12.03 26.64 17.26
CA ALA A 98 -10.66 26.81 16.78
C ALA A 98 -10.45 26.20 15.40
N GLY A 99 -11.10 25.08 15.07
CA GLY A 99 -11.05 24.50 13.72
C GLY A 99 -11.65 25.41 12.65
N VAL A 100 -12.83 25.98 12.93
CA VAL A 100 -13.49 26.93 12.02
C VAL A 100 -12.64 28.19 11.82
N TYR A 101 -12.05 28.71 12.89
CA TYR A 101 -11.14 29.83 12.79
C TYR A 101 -9.84 29.46 12.05
N ALA A 102 -9.28 28.27 12.28
CA ALA A 102 -8.05 27.83 11.59
C ALA A 102 -8.25 27.69 10.08
N ASP A 103 -9.47 27.34 9.63
CA ASP A 103 -9.84 27.32 8.21
C ASP A 103 -9.99 28.70 7.59
N SER A 104 -10.41 29.71 8.35
CA SER A 104 -10.61 31.07 7.84
C SER A 104 -9.36 31.94 7.90
N ILE A 105 -8.67 31.99 9.04
CA ILE A 105 -7.55 32.91 9.26
C ILE A 105 -6.17 32.27 9.15
N GLY A 106 -6.09 30.94 9.13
CA GLY A 106 -4.85 30.15 9.07
C GLY A 106 -4.52 29.45 10.39
N ARG A 107 -3.79 28.33 10.31
CA ARG A 107 -3.47 27.48 11.48
C ARG A 107 -2.46 28.19 12.39
N ARG A 108 -1.39 28.75 11.81
CA ARG A 108 -0.33 29.48 12.55
C ARG A 108 -0.90 30.63 13.36
N LYS A 109 -1.82 31.42 12.79
CA LYS A 109 -2.41 32.58 13.49
C LYS A 109 -3.26 32.17 14.69
N VAL A 110 -4.03 31.08 14.58
CA VAL A 110 -4.82 30.56 15.70
C VAL A 110 -3.92 30.05 16.82
N MET A 111 -2.81 29.37 16.49
CA MET A 111 -1.83 28.95 17.50
C MET A 111 -1.17 30.13 18.21
N LEU A 112 -0.81 31.21 17.50
CA LEU A 112 -0.27 32.43 18.12
C LEU A 112 -1.26 33.08 19.09
N VAL A 113 -2.56 33.11 18.75
CA VAL A 113 -3.61 33.59 19.65
C VAL A 113 -3.74 32.68 20.87
N ALA A 114 -3.69 31.36 20.68
CA ALA A 114 -3.72 30.40 21.77
C ALA A 114 -2.53 30.58 22.74
N ASP A 115 -1.31 30.77 22.22
CA ASP A 115 -0.13 31.02 23.04
C ASP A 115 -0.25 32.33 23.84
N ALA A 116 -0.75 33.40 23.22
CA ALA A 116 -1.01 34.65 23.90
C ALA A 116 -2.06 34.48 25.03
N LEU A 117 -3.14 33.75 24.77
CA LEU A 117 -4.16 33.43 25.79
C LEU A 117 -3.59 32.57 26.92
N PHE A 118 -2.72 31.60 26.62
CA PHE A 118 -2.05 30.77 27.62
C PHE A 118 -1.15 31.63 28.51
N THR A 119 -0.30 32.47 27.92
CA THR A 119 0.56 33.40 28.66
C THR A 119 -0.25 34.34 29.54
N LEU A 120 -1.30 34.97 29.01
CA LEU A 120 -2.18 35.85 29.77
C LEU A 120 -2.90 35.10 30.91
N GLY A 121 -3.37 33.89 30.65
CA GLY A 121 -3.99 33.03 31.65
C GLY A 121 -3.04 32.63 32.77
N ALA A 122 -1.80 32.24 32.45
CA ALA A 122 -0.76 31.90 33.42
C ALA A 122 -0.34 33.11 34.27
N LEU A 123 -0.19 34.29 33.66
CA LEU A 123 0.11 35.53 34.38
C LEU A 123 -1.06 35.97 35.27
N CYS A 124 -2.31 35.83 34.79
CA CYS A 124 -3.50 36.10 35.58
C CYS A 124 -3.56 35.20 36.84
N GLN A 125 -3.26 33.91 36.69
CA GLN A 125 -3.15 32.98 37.82
C GLN A 125 -2.02 33.35 38.79
N ALA A 126 -0.86 33.78 38.28
CA ALA A 126 0.26 34.15 39.14
C ALA A 126 0.00 35.45 39.93
N LEU A 127 -0.74 36.40 39.34
CA LEU A 127 -0.96 37.73 39.92
C LEU A 127 -2.23 37.83 40.79
N THR A 128 -3.17 36.90 40.65
CA THR A 128 -4.43 36.96 41.41
C THR A 128 -4.23 36.68 42.90
N SER A 129 -5.08 37.31 43.71
CA SER A 129 -5.27 37.05 45.14
C SER A 129 -6.68 36.53 45.45
N THR A 130 -7.52 36.31 44.42
CA THR A 130 -8.91 35.86 44.57
C THR A 130 -9.15 34.53 43.88
N VAL A 131 -10.07 33.71 44.44
CA VAL A 131 -10.50 32.44 43.82
C VAL A 131 -11.11 32.69 42.45
N PHE A 132 -11.92 33.74 42.32
CA PHE A 132 -12.54 34.09 41.04
C PHE A 132 -11.50 34.45 39.97
N GLY A 133 -10.47 35.25 40.30
CA GLY A 133 -9.37 35.54 39.39
C GLY A 133 -8.59 34.29 38.98
N MET A 134 -8.44 33.31 39.89
CA MET A 134 -7.81 32.02 39.57
C MET A 134 -8.66 31.24 38.56
N VAL A 135 -9.99 31.22 38.72
CA VAL A 135 -10.92 30.58 37.78
C VAL A 135 -10.89 31.26 36.41
N ILE A 136 -10.82 32.61 36.35
CA ILE A 136 -10.65 33.34 35.08
C ILE A 136 -9.34 32.93 34.40
N GLY A 137 -8.23 32.93 35.14
CA GLY A 137 -6.94 32.54 34.58
C GLY A 137 -6.92 31.10 34.06
N ARG A 138 -7.55 30.15 34.78
CA ARG A 138 -7.73 28.76 34.32
C ARG A 138 -8.66 28.65 33.11
N SER A 139 -9.70 29.47 33.04
CA SER A 139 -10.60 29.54 31.89
C SER A 139 -9.89 30.03 30.62
N LEU A 140 -9.01 31.04 30.74
CA LEU A 140 -8.17 31.52 29.63
C LEU A 140 -7.20 30.45 29.14
N VAL A 141 -6.55 29.74 30.07
CA VAL A 141 -5.69 28.59 29.72
C VAL A 141 -6.51 27.48 29.07
N GLY A 142 -7.75 27.22 29.52
CA GLY A 142 -8.65 26.26 28.90
C GLY A 142 -8.99 26.59 27.45
N LEU A 143 -9.28 27.87 27.16
CA LEU A 143 -9.48 28.34 25.78
C LEU A 143 -8.22 28.09 24.92
N ALA A 144 -7.05 28.42 25.46
CA ALA A 144 -5.78 28.23 24.77
C ALA A 144 -5.48 26.75 24.49
N VAL A 145 -5.57 25.89 25.49
CA VAL A 145 -5.31 24.44 25.38
C VAL A 145 -6.31 23.77 24.44
N GLY A 146 -7.60 24.13 24.53
CA GLY A 146 -8.63 23.63 23.62
C GLY A 146 -8.34 23.98 22.16
N ALA A 147 -7.96 25.24 21.90
CA ALA A 147 -7.60 25.67 20.55
C ALA A 147 -6.30 25.02 20.05
N ALA A 148 -5.26 24.99 20.89
CA ALA A 148 -3.97 24.41 20.54
C ALA A 148 -4.07 22.90 20.29
N SER A 149 -4.84 22.15 21.08
CA SER A 149 -4.95 20.69 20.95
C SER A 149 -5.49 20.25 19.58
N MET A 150 -6.45 20.99 19.02
CA MET A 150 -7.02 20.71 17.70
C MET A 150 -6.10 21.21 16.57
N VAL A 151 -5.64 22.46 16.66
CA VAL A 151 -4.93 23.11 15.56
C VAL A 151 -3.49 22.60 15.42
N SER A 152 -2.83 22.23 16.51
CA SER A 152 -1.45 21.71 16.46
C SER A 152 -1.38 20.41 15.67
N SER A 153 -2.31 19.48 15.87
CA SER A 153 -2.37 18.22 15.12
C SER A 153 -2.62 18.46 13.63
N LEU A 154 -3.50 19.40 13.27
CA LEU A 154 -3.71 19.78 11.88
C LEU A 154 -2.45 20.39 11.27
N TYR A 155 -1.83 21.34 11.96
CA TYR A 155 -0.65 22.03 11.51
C TYR A 155 0.53 21.08 11.26
N ILE A 156 0.77 20.13 12.17
CA ILE A 156 1.74 19.04 11.94
C ILE A 156 1.33 18.24 10.70
N SER A 157 0.08 17.80 10.61
CA SER A 157 -0.35 16.90 9.54
C SER A 157 -0.23 17.51 8.14
N GLU A 158 -0.42 18.81 8.02
CA GLU A 158 -0.40 19.55 6.76
C GLU A 158 1.01 19.99 6.33
N LEU A 159 1.96 20.10 7.28
CA LEU A 159 3.36 20.44 7.00
C LEU A 159 4.30 19.23 6.96
N ALA A 160 3.94 18.14 7.65
CA ALA A 160 4.76 16.94 7.73
C ALA A 160 4.75 16.13 6.43
N PRO A 161 5.90 15.58 6.01
CA PRO A 161 5.94 14.52 5.00
C PRO A 161 5.06 13.34 5.39
N SER A 162 4.39 12.72 4.42
CA SER A 162 3.45 11.60 4.64
C SER A 162 4.06 10.46 5.48
N HIS A 163 5.31 10.09 5.23
CA HIS A 163 6.02 9.02 5.95
C HIS A 163 6.42 9.37 7.39
N LEU A 164 6.48 10.65 7.78
CA LEU A 164 6.82 11.09 9.14
C LEU A 164 5.60 11.52 9.96
N ARG A 165 4.45 11.74 9.32
CA ARG A 165 3.25 12.30 9.95
C ARG A 165 2.83 11.55 11.21
N GLY A 166 2.78 10.22 11.17
CA GLY A 166 2.44 9.39 12.34
C GLY A 166 3.41 9.57 13.50
N ARG A 167 4.72 9.54 13.22
CA ARG A 167 5.79 9.72 14.22
C ARG A 167 5.72 11.10 14.89
N LEU A 168 5.41 12.15 14.14
CA LEU A 168 5.30 13.51 14.66
C LEU A 168 4.08 13.68 15.58
N VAL A 169 2.96 13.04 15.24
CA VAL A 169 1.78 12.99 16.12
C VAL A 169 2.10 12.21 17.41
N THR A 170 2.88 11.13 17.32
CA THR A 170 3.37 10.41 18.50
C THR A 170 4.25 11.28 19.40
N ILE A 171 5.13 12.10 18.82
CA ILE A 171 5.97 13.04 19.57
C ILE A 171 5.11 14.04 20.35
N LEU A 172 4.01 14.54 19.78
CA LEU A 172 3.08 15.41 20.51
C LEU A 172 2.58 14.76 21.81
N ALA A 173 2.17 13.49 21.76
CA ALA A 173 1.70 12.75 22.94
C ALA A 173 2.81 12.51 23.99
N LEU A 174 4.06 12.29 23.55
CA LEU A 174 5.21 12.22 24.46
C LEU A 174 5.46 13.55 25.17
N PHE A 175 5.30 14.67 24.47
CA PHE A 175 5.46 15.99 25.09
C PHE A 175 4.35 16.29 26.09
N ILE A 176 3.13 15.75 25.93
CA ILE A 176 2.07 15.87 26.96
C ILE A 176 2.50 15.22 28.27
N THR A 177 2.94 13.96 28.23
CA THR A 177 3.35 13.28 29.47
C THR A 177 4.66 13.85 30.02
N GLY A 178 5.57 14.31 29.15
CA GLY A 178 6.77 15.05 29.54
C GLY A 178 6.44 16.39 30.23
N GLY A 179 5.45 17.12 29.72
CA GLY A 179 4.97 18.38 30.32
C GLY A 179 4.40 18.17 31.72
N GLN A 180 3.70 17.06 31.96
CA GLN A 180 3.26 16.69 33.31
C GLN A 180 4.45 16.49 34.26
N VAL A 181 5.48 15.76 33.82
CA VAL A 181 6.71 15.56 34.62
C VAL A 181 7.37 16.90 34.95
N VAL A 182 7.51 17.80 33.96
CA VAL A 182 8.05 19.15 34.18
C VAL A 182 7.20 19.93 35.19
N ALA A 183 5.88 19.88 35.08
CA ALA A 183 4.98 20.54 36.03
C ALA A 183 5.18 20.01 37.45
N TYR A 184 5.28 18.69 37.64
CA TYR A 184 5.53 18.11 38.96
C TYR A 184 6.92 18.43 39.53
N ILE A 185 7.96 18.51 38.67
CA ILE A 185 9.29 18.98 39.08
C ILE A 185 9.21 20.44 39.57
N THR A 186 8.57 21.32 38.80
CA THR A 186 8.40 22.72 39.22
C THR A 186 7.58 22.82 40.50
N GLY A 187 6.52 22.00 40.62
CA GLY A 187 5.71 21.86 41.81
C GLY A 187 6.53 21.48 43.04
N TRP A 188 7.37 20.45 42.92
CA TRP A 188 8.26 20.01 43.98
C TRP A 188 9.26 21.10 44.40
N LEU A 189 9.96 21.72 43.44
CA LEU A 189 10.98 22.75 43.69
C LEU A 189 10.42 23.98 44.44
N PHE A 190 9.23 24.44 44.06
CA PHE A 190 8.64 25.65 44.64
C PHE A 190 7.64 25.37 45.76
N SER A 191 7.24 24.12 46.03
CA SER A 191 6.23 23.78 47.04
C SER A 191 6.58 24.21 48.47
N SER A 192 7.88 24.23 48.81
CA SER A 192 8.38 24.67 50.12
C SER A 192 8.56 26.19 50.25
N THR A 193 8.46 26.94 49.15
CA THR A 193 8.70 28.38 49.15
C THR A 193 7.41 29.15 49.47
N PRO A 194 7.42 30.13 50.40
CA PRO A 194 6.26 30.99 50.64
C PRO A 194 5.81 31.71 49.36
N GLY A 195 4.53 31.59 49.00
CA GLY A 195 4.01 32.11 47.73
C GLY A 195 4.51 31.37 46.49
N GLY A 196 5.18 30.23 46.64
CA GLY A 196 5.77 29.44 45.56
C GLY A 196 4.77 28.97 44.50
N TRP A 197 3.49 28.80 44.87
CA TRP A 197 2.43 28.44 43.92
C TRP A 197 2.28 29.44 42.77
N ARG A 198 2.60 30.73 42.98
CA ARG A 198 2.60 31.76 41.91
C ARG A 198 3.66 31.49 40.86
N TRP A 199 4.83 31.01 41.28
CA TRP A 199 5.90 30.57 40.38
C TRP A 199 5.52 29.29 39.66
N ILE A 200 4.88 28.35 40.36
CA ILE A 200 4.41 27.07 39.80
C ILE A 200 3.46 27.34 38.62
N VAL A 201 2.45 28.22 38.76
CA VAL A 201 1.56 28.55 37.62
C VAL A 201 2.20 29.52 36.62
N GLY A 202 2.98 30.50 37.09
CA GLY A 202 3.55 31.55 36.27
C GLY A 202 4.64 31.06 35.30
N LEU A 203 5.42 30.05 35.70
CA LEU A 203 6.44 29.45 34.83
C LEU A 203 5.84 28.74 33.60
N GLY A 204 4.54 28.40 33.63
CA GLY A 204 3.82 27.92 32.45
C GLY A 204 3.78 28.93 31.30
N ALA A 205 3.96 30.23 31.57
CA ALA A 205 4.05 31.26 30.54
C ALA A 205 5.31 31.11 29.66
N VAL A 206 6.41 30.55 30.20
CA VAL A 206 7.71 30.45 29.51
C VAL A 206 7.63 29.59 28.24
N PRO A 207 7.15 28.32 28.28
CA PRO A 207 7.01 27.53 27.06
C PRO A 207 6.05 28.16 26.05
N ALA A 208 4.97 28.82 26.50
CA ALA A 208 4.02 29.49 25.61
C ALA A 208 4.65 30.67 24.87
N MET A 209 5.43 31.50 25.57
CA MET A 209 6.18 32.59 24.94
C MET A 209 7.26 32.07 24.00
N MET A 210 7.93 30.97 24.36
CA MET A 210 8.91 30.32 23.49
C MET A 210 8.25 29.83 22.20
N GLN A 211 7.12 29.14 22.29
CA GLN A 211 6.35 28.69 21.14
C GLN A 211 5.88 29.86 20.29
N PHE A 212 5.35 30.92 20.90
CA PHE A 212 4.91 32.13 20.21
C PHE A 212 6.03 32.73 19.35
N VAL A 213 7.25 32.85 19.90
CA VAL A 213 8.41 33.35 19.16
C VAL A 213 8.79 32.42 18.02
N ILE A 214 8.81 31.10 18.24
CA ILE A 214 9.16 30.12 17.20
C ILE A 214 8.12 30.16 16.05
N LEU A 215 6.82 30.24 16.38
CA LEU A 215 5.74 30.31 15.40
C LEU A 215 5.75 31.59 14.57
N ILE A 216 6.36 32.69 15.05
CA ILE A 216 6.56 33.89 14.22
C ILE A 216 7.46 33.57 13.01
N PHE A 217 8.44 32.68 13.15
CA PHE A 217 9.39 32.34 12.08
C PHE A 217 8.94 31.14 11.23
N LEU A 218 7.97 30.36 11.69
CA LEU A 218 7.41 29.25 10.93
C LEU A 218 6.39 29.75 9.86
N PRO A 219 6.30 29.08 8.71
CA PRO A 219 5.34 29.41 7.65
C PRO A 219 3.92 28.96 7.99
N GLU A 220 2.95 29.39 7.21
CA GLU A 220 1.58 28.85 7.29
C GLU A 220 1.47 27.51 6.57
N SER A 221 0.40 26.75 6.86
CA SER A 221 0.10 25.48 6.19
C SER A 221 0.00 25.63 4.66
N PRO A 222 0.67 24.76 3.85
CA PRO A 222 0.57 24.76 2.40
C PRO A 222 -0.87 24.60 1.90
N ARG A 223 -1.67 23.75 2.56
CA ARG A 223 -3.09 23.55 2.24
C ARG A 223 -3.88 24.84 2.42
N TRP A 224 -3.68 25.52 3.54
CA TRP A 224 -4.38 26.78 3.80
C TRP A 224 -3.95 27.87 2.81
N LEU A 225 -2.66 27.95 2.48
CA LEU A 225 -2.14 28.92 1.50
C LEU A 225 -2.78 28.73 0.12
N VAL A 226 -2.91 27.48 -0.35
CA VAL A 226 -3.63 27.17 -1.60
C VAL A 226 -5.11 27.57 -1.51
N LYS A 227 -5.79 27.25 -0.40
CA LYS A 227 -7.18 27.65 -0.15
C LYS A 227 -7.40 29.17 -0.14
N ALA A 228 -6.41 29.92 0.36
CA ALA A 228 -6.42 31.37 0.39
C ALA A 228 -5.95 32.03 -0.93
N GLY A 229 -5.56 31.23 -1.94
CA GLY A 229 -5.10 31.71 -3.26
C GLY A 229 -3.62 32.06 -3.35
N TYR A 230 -2.81 31.75 -2.33
CA TYR A 230 -1.38 32.04 -2.25
C TYR A 230 -0.52 30.87 -2.76
N PHE A 231 -0.66 30.49 -4.04
CA PHE A 231 0.01 29.32 -4.64
C PHE A 231 1.54 29.39 -4.62
N VAL A 232 2.10 30.58 -4.86
CA VAL A 232 3.57 30.78 -4.89
C VAL A 232 4.18 30.55 -3.51
N GLU A 233 3.51 31.03 -2.46
CA GLU A 233 3.95 30.85 -1.08
C GLU A 233 3.82 29.38 -0.66
N ALA A 234 2.72 28.71 -1.03
CA ALA A 234 2.53 27.29 -0.78
C ALA A 234 3.67 26.44 -1.38
N ARG A 235 4.08 26.75 -2.62
CA ARG A 235 5.21 26.09 -3.29
C ARG A 235 6.51 26.32 -2.53
N GLN A 236 6.79 27.56 -2.10
CA GLN A 236 8.00 27.87 -1.33
C GLN A 236 8.06 27.10 0.00
N VAL A 237 6.93 26.94 0.68
CA VAL A 237 6.86 26.14 1.91
C VAL A 237 7.16 24.67 1.64
N LEU A 238 6.52 24.07 0.63
CA LEU A 238 6.77 22.68 0.27
C LEU A 238 8.22 22.43 -0.16
N THR A 239 8.85 23.35 -0.89
CA THR A 239 10.29 23.27 -1.23
C THR A 239 11.18 23.33 0.02
N LYS A 240 10.79 24.05 1.08
CA LYS A 240 11.52 24.02 2.36
C LYS A 240 11.35 22.67 3.09
N VAL A 241 10.21 22.01 2.96
CA VAL A 241 9.95 20.70 3.59
C VAL A 241 10.69 19.57 2.87
N PHE A 242 10.55 19.48 1.55
CA PHE A 242 11.10 18.38 0.76
C PHE A 242 12.55 18.59 0.32
N GLY A 243 13.07 19.82 0.42
CA GLY A 243 14.39 20.19 -0.06
C GLY A 243 14.36 20.77 -1.48
N SER A 244 15.55 21.16 -1.96
CA SER A 244 15.73 21.83 -3.26
C SER A 244 16.26 20.92 -4.38
N ASP A 245 16.40 19.62 -4.11
CA ASP A 245 16.94 18.65 -5.07
C ASP A 245 15.96 18.35 -6.21
N SER A 246 16.46 17.88 -7.36
CA SER A 246 15.64 17.60 -8.56
C SER A 246 14.49 16.62 -8.27
N GLN A 247 14.72 15.60 -7.42
CA GLN A 247 13.67 14.69 -6.96
C GLN A 247 12.67 15.34 -5.98
N ALA A 248 13.15 16.26 -5.14
CA ALA A 248 12.30 17.02 -4.22
C ALA A 248 11.42 18.04 -4.94
N ALA A 249 11.89 18.62 -6.04
CA ALA A 249 11.12 19.49 -6.92
C ALA A 249 9.96 18.75 -7.60
N TYR A 250 10.19 17.51 -8.05
CA TYR A 250 9.12 16.64 -8.56
C TYR A 250 8.08 16.33 -7.47
N LYS A 251 8.51 15.83 -6.30
CA LYS A 251 7.62 15.56 -5.15
C LYS A 251 6.82 16.79 -4.73
N THR A 252 7.44 17.96 -4.68
CA THR A 252 6.78 19.23 -4.36
C THR A 252 5.67 19.55 -5.35
N ARG A 253 5.93 19.38 -6.65
CA ARG A 253 4.94 19.67 -7.70
C ARG A 253 3.76 18.71 -7.65
N THR A 254 4.01 17.42 -7.41
CA THR A 254 2.97 16.41 -7.26
C THR A 254 2.09 16.71 -6.05
N VAL A 255 2.68 16.92 -4.87
CA VAL A 255 1.93 17.22 -3.64
C VAL A 255 1.15 18.54 -3.76
N LEU A 256 1.73 19.56 -4.37
CA LEU A 256 1.04 20.84 -4.60
C LEU A 256 -0.20 20.64 -5.50
N ARG A 257 -0.06 19.87 -6.58
CA ARG A 257 -1.18 19.55 -7.48
C ARG A 257 -2.28 18.77 -6.76
N ASP A 258 -1.92 17.82 -5.92
CA ASP A 258 -2.89 17.03 -5.15
C ASP A 258 -3.67 17.92 -4.17
N ILE A 259 -2.99 18.86 -3.49
CA ILE A 259 -3.62 19.86 -2.63
C ILE A 259 -4.52 20.81 -3.44
N GLU A 260 -4.06 21.29 -4.60
CA GLU A 260 -4.85 22.15 -5.49
C GLU A 260 -6.12 21.45 -5.95
N GLN A 261 -6.03 20.16 -6.29
CA GLN A 261 -7.17 19.35 -6.68
C GLN A 261 -8.14 19.13 -5.50
N GLU A 262 -7.64 18.82 -4.30
CA GLU A 262 -8.47 18.68 -3.10
C GLU A 262 -9.22 19.98 -2.77
N VAL A 263 -8.53 21.12 -2.84
CA VAL A 263 -9.13 22.45 -2.59
C VAL A 263 -10.11 22.84 -3.70
N ALA A 264 -9.81 22.53 -4.97
CA ALA A 264 -10.70 22.78 -6.09
C ALA A 264 -11.97 21.92 -6.01
N ASP A 265 -11.85 20.66 -5.58
CA ASP A 265 -12.99 19.76 -5.35
C ASP A 265 -13.84 20.26 -4.17
N GLU A 266 -13.22 20.70 -3.06
CA GLU A 266 -13.92 21.37 -1.96
C GLU A 266 -14.67 22.63 -2.44
N ALA A 267 -14.02 23.46 -3.26
CA ALA A 267 -14.58 24.71 -3.80
C ALA A 267 -15.70 24.47 -4.82
N ALA A 268 -15.57 23.46 -5.69
CA ALA A 268 -16.59 23.05 -6.65
C ALA A 268 -17.81 22.46 -5.93
N GLN A 269 -17.59 21.71 -4.85
CA GLN A 269 -18.67 21.26 -3.96
C GLN A 269 -19.33 22.43 -3.22
N LEU A 270 -18.61 23.50 -2.88
CA LEU A 270 -19.16 24.75 -2.34
C LEU A 270 -19.98 25.52 -3.37
N TYR A 271 -19.52 25.62 -4.61
CA TYR A 271 -20.17 26.37 -5.70
C TYR A 271 -21.45 25.71 -6.21
N ASN A 272 -21.47 24.39 -6.40
CA ASN A 272 -22.67 23.64 -6.84
C ASN A 272 -23.77 23.53 -5.77
N LYS A 273 -23.51 23.98 -4.53
CA LYS A 273 -24.46 23.92 -3.41
C LYS A 273 -24.38 25.21 -2.58
N ALA A 274 -24.55 26.35 -3.24
CA ALA A 274 -24.52 27.69 -2.64
C ALA A 274 -25.68 28.01 -1.67
N ASP A 275 -26.41 27.00 -1.15
CA ASP A 275 -27.49 27.22 -0.19
C ASP A 275 -27.24 26.43 1.13
N ASN A 276 -26.58 27.13 2.06
CA ASN A 276 -26.36 26.83 3.48
C ASN A 276 -25.29 25.80 3.86
N SER A 277 -24.12 26.29 4.30
CA SER A 277 -23.11 25.52 5.05
C SER A 277 -23.71 24.75 6.24
N PHE A 278 -24.76 25.30 6.86
CA PHE A 278 -25.54 24.64 7.91
C PHE A 278 -26.28 23.39 7.40
N ARG A 279 -26.90 23.44 6.21
CA ARG A 279 -27.53 22.25 5.60
C ARG A 279 -26.50 21.18 5.26
N ARG A 280 -25.28 21.56 4.87
CA ARG A 280 -24.17 20.61 4.65
C ARG A 280 -23.73 19.96 5.95
N ALA A 281 -23.54 20.74 7.02
CA ALA A 281 -23.24 20.18 8.34
C ALA A 281 -24.34 19.23 8.81
N LEU A 282 -25.61 19.59 8.59
CA LEU A 282 -26.77 18.71 8.81
C LEU A 282 -26.77 17.46 7.94
N GLN A 283 -26.34 17.55 6.68
CA GLN A 283 -26.23 16.40 5.78
C GLN A 283 -25.08 15.47 6.20
N THR A 284 -23.90 16.00 6.52
CA THR A 284 -22.77 15.22 7.05
C THR A 284 -23.10 14.62 8.42
N MET A 285 -23.83 15.35 9.26
CA MET A 285 -24.42 14.80 10.50
C MET A 285 -25.38 13.66 10.20
N ALA A 286 -26.28 13.85 9.23
CA ALA A 286 -27.21 12.82 8.82
C ALA A 286 -26.47 11.59 8.30
N GLU A 287 -25.44 11.75 7.45
CA GLU A 287 -24.59 10.65 6.95
C GLU A 287 -23.81 9.96 8.08
N LEU A 288 -23.34 10.70 9.09
CA LEU A 288 -22.64 10.16 10.24
C LEU A 288 -23.55 9.28 11.12
N TYR A 289 -24.84 9.65 11.24
CA TYR A 289 -25.83 8.92 12.06
C TYR A 289 -26.65 7.87 11.29
N SER A 290 -26.91 8.08 9.99
CA SER A 290 -27.77 7.23 9.18
C SER A 290 -27.03 6.06 8.54
N VAL A 291 -25.76 6.24 8.20
CA VAL A 291 -24.93 5.17 7.63
C VAL A 291 -24.40 4.30 8.76
N ASP A 292 -24.68 3.00 8.70
CA ASP A 292 -24.39 2.06 9.78
C ASP A 292 -22.90 1.98 10.17
N CYS A 293 -22.00 1.93 9.18
CA CYS A 293 -20.56 1.89 9.45
C CYS A 293 -20.05 3.16 10.15
N ASN A 294 -20.50 4.33 9.69
CA ASN A 294 -20.15 5.62 10.28
C ASN A 294 -20.67 5.75 11.72
N ARG A 295 -21.91 5.31 11.97
CA ARG A 295 -22.51 5.32 13.29
C ARG A 295 -21.75 4.40 14.25
N ARG A 296 -21.35 3.21 13.81
CA ARG A 296 -20.55 2.27 14.63
C ARG A 296 -19.16 2.84 14.93
N ALA A 297 -18.50 3.43 13.94
CA ALA A 297 -17.23 4.14 14.13
C ALA A 297 -17.36 5.28 15.16
N LEU A 298 -18.44 6.07 15.09
CA LEU A 298 -18.73 7.14 16.04
C LEU A 298 -18.91 6.60 17.46
N ILE A 299 -19.70 5.54 17.63
CA ILE A 299 -19.94 4.90 18.94
C ILE A 299 -18.60 4.42 19.53
N ILE A 300 -17.77 3.74 18.74
CA ILE A 300 -16.45 3.27 19.17
C ILE A 300 -15.58 4.45 19.62
N ALA A 301 -15.47 5.50 18.81
CA ALA A 301 -14.64 6.66 19.10
C ALA A 301 -15.07 7.36 20.39
N MET A 302 -16.37 7.66 20.54
CA MET A 302 -16.93 8.30 21.73
C MET A 302 -16.83 7.40 22.96
N MET A 303 -17.04 6.08 22.82
CA MET A 303 -16.90 5.11 23.90
C MET A 303 -15.47 5.11 24.45
N LEU A 304 -14.47 5.01 23.57
CA LEU A 304 -13.06 4.99 23.98
C LEU A 304 -12.63 6.32 24.62
N GLN A 305 -13.00 7.46 24.02
CA GLN A 305 -12.70 8.78 24.57
C GLN A 305 -13.40 9.04 25.91
N GLY A 306 -14.64 8.58 26.05
CA GLY A 306 -15.39 8.63 27.30
C GLY A 306 -14.72 7.81 28.39
N PHE A 307 -14.43 6.53 28.12
CA PHE A 307 -13.79 5.65 29.12
C PHE A 307 -12.38 6.10 29.49
N GLN A 308 -11.62 6.68 28.57
CA GLN A 308 -10.31 7.28 28.86
C GLN A 308 -10.36 8.33 29.96
N GLN A 309 -11.45 9.10 30.04
CA GLN A 309 -11.62 10.19 31.00
C GLN A 309 -12.38 9.73 32.23
N LEU A 310 -13.49 9.02 32.03
CA LEU A 310 -14.37 8.52 33.09
C LEU A 310 -13.67 7.48 33.99
N CYS A 311 -12.57 6.87 33.56
CA CYS A 311 -11.77 5.99 34.42
C CYS A 311 -11.02 6.73 35.55
N GLY A 312 -11.05 8.07 35.56
CA GLY A 312 -10.52 8.90 36.66
C GLY A 312 -9.06 9.32 36.54
N PHE A 313 -8.39 9.02 35.41
CA PHE A 313 -6.94 9.27 35.28
C PHE A 313 -6.59 10.75 35.36
N ASN A 314 -7.32 11.62 34.65
CA ASN A 314 -7.05 13.05 34.70
C ASN A 314 -7.31 13.64 36.08
N SER A 315 -8.33 13.18 36.81
CA SER A 315 -8.54 13.61 38.20
C SER A 315 -7.46 13.11 39.15
N LEU A 316 -6.92 11.90 38.95
CA LEU A 316 -5.71 11.48 39.64
C LEU A 316 -4.57 12.47 39.39
N MET A 317 -4.36 12.88 38.14
CA MET A 317 -3.32 13.85 37.78
C MET A 317 -3.59 15.26 38.30
N TYR A 318 -4.85 15.69 38.48
CA TYR A 318 -5.16 17.00 39.03
C TYR A 318 -5.06 17.06 40.56
N PHE A 319 -5.31 15.93 41.23
CA PHE A 319 -5.48 15.90 42.68
C PHE A 319 -4.48 14.97 43.39
N SER A 320 -3.50 14.37 42.70
CA SER A 320 -2.54 13.42 43.29
C SER A 320 -1.82 14.00 44.51
N ALA A 321 -1.35 15.25 44.44
CA ALA A 321 -0.65 15.87 45.56
C ALA A 321 -1.60 16.11 46.74
N THR A 322 -2.87 16.42 46.45
CA THR A 322 -3.92 16.53 47.49
C THR A 322 -4.20 15.17 48.14
N ILE A 323 -4.23 14.09 47.36
CA ILE A 323 -4.39 12.72 47.88
C ILE A 323 -3.20 12.35 48.77
N PHE A 324 -1.97 12.55 48.30
CA PHE A 324 -0.78 12.19 49.09
C PHE A 324 -0.56 13.10 50.32
N GLU A 325 -1.02 14.36 50.27
CA GLU A 325 -1.08 15.24 51.43
C GLU A 325 -2.06 14.68 52.48
N SER A 326 -3.25 14.23 52.05
CA SER A 326 -4.22 13.61 52.96
C SER A 326 -3.71 12.30 53.60
N LEU A 327 -2.76 11.63 52.95
CA LEU A 327 -2.10 10.42 53.44
C LEU A 327 -0.85 10.71 54.31
N SER A 328 -0.57 11.97 54.63
CA SER A 328 0.57 12.40 55.45
C SER A 328 1.96 12.05 54.89
N PHE A 329 2.12 12.00 53.56
CA PHE A 329 3.46 11.88 52.97
C PHE A 329 4.29 13.15 53.20
N SER A 330 5.58 13.00 53.52
CA SER A 330 6.48 14.12 53.79
C SER A 330 6.63 15.11 52.63
N SER A 331 6.54 14.63 51.39
CA SER A 331 6.54 15.46 50.19
C SER A 331 5.49 14.97 49.19
N PRO A 332 4.24 15.47 49.27
CA PRO A 332 3.15 15.04 48.39
C PRO A 332 3.40 15.33 46.89
N THR A 333 4.14 16.41 46.61
CA THR A 333 4.54 16.81 45.25
C THR A 333 5.59 15.87 44.66
N LEU A 334 6.58 15.43 45.46
CA LEU A 334 7.55 14.42 45.03
C LEU A 334 6.90 13.05 44.79
N THR A 335 5.98 12.64 45.67
CA THR A 335 5.24 11.39 45.48
C THR A 335 4.40 11.42 44.19
N SER A 336 3.81 12.57 43.88
CA SER A 336 3.07 12.76 42.62
C SER A 336 3.99 12.75 41.38
N LEU A 337 5.21 13.27 41.50
CA LEU A 337 6.21 13.21 40.43
C LEU A 337 6.54 11.75 40.06
N ALA A 338 6.60 10.83 41.02
CA ALA A 338 6.83 9.41 40.74
C ALA A 338 5.71 8.80 39.88
N VAL A 339 4.45 9.20 40.12
CA VAL A 339 3.30 8.79 39.31
C VAL A 339 3.39 9.38 37.90
N ALA A 340 3.68 10.67 37.76
CA ALA A 340 3.84 11.32 36.46
C ALA A 340 5.02 10.75 35.65
N GLY A 341 6.15 10.46 36.31
CA GLY A 341 7.30 9.80 35.69
C GLY A 341 6.97 8.39 35.20
N THR A 342 6.15 7.65 35.95
CA THR A 342 5.63 6.35 35.50
C THR A 342 4.77 6.50 34.25
N ASN A 343 3.89 7.51 34.20
CA ASN A 343 3.08 7.79 33.01
C ASN A 343 3.96 8.05 31.77
N PHE A 344 4.98 8.90 31.92
CA PHE A 344 5.92 9.22 30.84
C PHE A 344 6.67 7.98 30.34
N LEU A 345 7.24 7.18 31.25
CA LEU A 345 8.00 5.98 30.91
C LEU A 345 7.14 4.93 30.20
N PHE A 346 5.95 4.64 30.72
CA PHE A 346 5.07 3.64 30.11
C PHE A 346 4.42 4.14 28.81
N THR A 347 4.23 5.45 28.65
CA THR A 347 3.82 6.03 27.35
C THR A 347 4.89 5.79 26.28
N LEU A 348 6.17 5.96 26.63
CA LEU A 348 7.28 5.64 25.72
C LEU A 348 7.32 4.16 25.34
N LEU A 349 7.13 3.26 26.32
CA LEU A 349 7.06 1.82 26.08
C LEU A 349 5.84 1.45 25.20
N ALA A 350 4.68 2.07 25.44
CA ALA A 350 3.47 1.81 24.69
C ALA A 350 3.68 2.08 23.19
N PHE A 351 4.32 3.19 22.83
CA PHE A 351 4.55 3.54 21.43
C PHE A 351 5.44 2.56 20.70
N SER A 352 6.46 2.00 21.36
CA SER A 352 7.33 1.00 20.74
C SER A 352 6.65 -0.34 20.52
N VAL A 353 5.57 -0.62 21.25
CA VAL A 353 4.96 -1.96 21.33
C VAL A 353 3.57 -2.02 20.69
N ILE A 354 2.87 -0.87 20.56
CA ILE A 354 1.47 -0.81 20.12
C ILE A 354 1.24 -1.38 18.72
N ASP A 355 2.16 -1.12 17.80
CA ASP A 355 2.06 -1.59 16.43
C ASP A 355 2.32 -3.10 16.32
N TYR A 356 3.14 -3.66 17.22
CA TYR A 356 3.44 -5.09 17.25
C TYR A 356 2.32 -5.92 17.90
N ILE A 357 1.83 -5.50 19.08
CA ILE A 357 0.82 -6.27 19.81
C ILE A 357 -0.57 -6.12 19.17
N GLY A 358 -0.90 -4.93 18.66
CA GLY A 358 -2.23 -4.58 18.21
C GLY A 358 -3.02 -3.81 19.26
N ARG A 359 -3.88 -2.90 18.79
CA ARG A 359 -4.55 -1.89 19.62
C ARG A 359 -5.62 -2.51 20.51
N ARG A 360 -6.39 -3.47 19.98
CA ARG A 360 -7.46 -4.14 20.75
C ARG A 360 -6.89 -4.96 21.89
N ARG A 361 -5.83 -5.73 21.61
CA ARG A 361 -5.19 -6.61 22.60
C ARG A 361 -4.58 -5.82 23.76
N ILE A 362 -3.90 -4.72 23.45
CA ILE A 362 -3.34 -3.83 24.49
C ILE A 362 -4.42 -3.31 25.44
N LEU A 363 -5.58 -2.88 24.93
CA LEU A 363 -6.69 -2.45 25.77
C LEU A 363 -7.22 -3.59 26.65
N LEU A 364 -7.39 -4.78 26.08
CA LEU A 364 -7.85 -5.95 26.85
C LEU A 364 -6.87 -6.45 27.90
N TYR A 365 -5.57 -6.26 27.70
CA TYR A 365 -4.55 -6.62 28.70
C TYR A 365 -4.37 -5.54 29.75
N SER A 366 -4.38 -4.26 29.39
CA SER A 366 -4.12 -3.15 30.31
C SER A 366 -5.27 -2.83 31.26
N ILE A 367 -6.52 -2.81 30.79
CA ILE A 367 -7.67 -2.39 31.62
C ILE A 367 -7.89 -3.33 32.84
N PRO A 368 -7.72 -4.66 32.76
CA PRO A 368 -7.75 -5.52 33.95
C PRO A 368 -6.75 -5.14 35.05
N PHE A 369 -5.53 -4.73 34.68
CA PHE A 369 -4.56 -4.22 35.67
C PHE A 369 -5.02 -2.89 36.27
N MET A 370 -5.67 -2.02 35.49
CA MET A 370 -6.29 -0.80 36.03
C MET A 370 -7.38 -1.13 37.05
N ILE A 371 -8.25 -2.10 36.75
CA ILE A 371 -9.33 -2.53 37.65
C ILE A 371 -8.74 -3.08 38.95
N ALA A 372 -7.79 -4.00 38.86
CA ALA A 372 -7.14 -4.60 40.03
C ALA A 372 -6.45 -3.54 40.90
N ALA A 373 -5.76 -2.58 40.28
CA ALA A 373 -5.09 -1.49 40.97
C ALA A 373 -6.08 -0.55 41.69
N LEU A 374 -7.18 -0.15 41.05
CA LEU A 374 -8.21 0.69 41.66
C LEU A 374 -8.92 -0.02 42.82
N LEU A 375 -9.21 -1.32 42.67
CA LEU A 375 -9.74 -2.13 43.76
C LEU A 375 -8.73 -2.28 44.91
N GLY A 376 -7.44 -2.44 44.60
CA GLY A 376 -6.36 -2.41 45.58
C GLY A 376 -6.30 -1.09 46.36
N CYS A 377 -6.43 0.05 45.68
CA CYS A 377 -6.57 1.36 46.33
C CYS A 377 -7.80 1.39 47.25
N ALA A 378 -8.97 0.96 46.77
CA ALA A 378 -10.19 0.97 47.56
C ALA A 378 -10.07 0.10 48.83
N LEU A 379 -9.45 -1.08 48.72
CA LEU A 379 -9.17 -1.95 49.86
C LEU A 379 -8.19 -1.31 50.84
N ALA A 380 -7.10 -0.71 50.36
CA ALA A 380 -6.14 -0.02 51.22
C ALA A 380 -6.79 1.17 51.96
N PHE A 381 -7.61 1.97 51.29
CA PHE A 381 -8.40 3.04 51.91
C PHE A 381 -9.42 2.52 52.92
N SER A 382 -9.92 1.28 52.79
CA SER A 382 -10.85 0.69 53.75
C SER A 382 -10.21 0.38 55.12
N HIS A 383 -8.89 0.21 55.14
CA HIS A 383 -8.11 -0.02 56.37
C HIS A 383 -7.60 1.29 57.00
N LEU A 384 -7.76 2.42 56.31
CA LEU A 384 -7.49 3.75 56.82
C LEU A 384 -8.75 4.31 57.49
N ARG A 385 -8.63 4.86 58.69
CA ARG A 385 -9.71 5.64 59.31
C ARG A 385 -9.83 6.97 58.57
N TRP A 386 -10.79 7.05 57.66
CA TRP A 386 -11.12 8.27 56.95
C TRP A 386 -12.24 9.00 57.69
N GLU A 387 -11.92 10.12 58.35
CA GLU A 387 -12.93 11.00 58.96
C GLU A 387 -13.39 12.06 57.94
N PRO A 388 -14.70 12.13 57.61
CA PRO A 388 -15.22 13.18 56.75
C PRO A 388 -15.02 14.57 57.39
N SER A 389 -14.50 15.51 56.61
CA SER A 389 -14.23 16.90 56.99
C SER A 389 -15.41 17.62 57.65
N LEU A 390 -16.65 17.24 57.33
CA LEU A 390 -17.88 17.83 57.86
C LEU A 390 -18.13 17.59 59.36
N LEU A 391 -17.47 16.61 59.99
CA LEU A 391 -17.60 16.32 61.43
C LEU A 391 -16.50 16.94 62.31
N SER A 392 -15.55 17.66 61.71
CA SER A 392 -14.34 18.13 62.38
C SER A 392 -14.43 19.55 63.00
N PHE A 393 -15.64 20.03 63.31
CA PHE A 393 -15.82 21.34 63.95
C PHE A 393 -15.63 21.35 65.48
N GLU A 394 -15.33 20.21 66.14
CA GLU A 394 -15.30 20.20 67.62
C GLU A 394 -14.18 19.41 68.30
N ASN A 395 -13.15 18.90 67.60
CA ASN A 395 -11.98 18.34 68.31
C ASN A 395 -10.67 18.55 67.56
N ASP A 396 -9.83 19.41 68.15
CA ASP A 396 -8.48 19.80 67.72
C ASP A 396 -7.43 18.71 68.03
N GLN A 397 -7.79 17.43 67.84
CA GLN A 397 -6.87 16.30 67.96
C GLN A 397 -6.93 15.44 66.70
N ARG A 398 -6.28 15.92 65.62
CA ARG A 398 -5.76 15.01 64.60
C ARG A 398 -4.67 14.15 65.24
N GLN A 399 -5.05 13.02 65.85
CA GLN A 399 -4.06 12.02 66.20
C GLN A 399 -3.34 11.62 64.92
N PRO A 400 -1.99 11.72 64.86
CA PRO A 400 -1.25 11.30 63.68
C PRO A 400 -1.61 9.84 63.42
N LEU A 401 -1.97 9.54 62.17
CA LEU A 401 -2.05 8.18 61.66
C LEU A 401 -0.85 7.42 62.22
N SER A 402 -1.09 6.35 62.99
CA SER A 402 -0.02 5.63 63.67
C SER A 402 1.12 5.37 62.69
N SER A 403 2.33 5.75 63.07
CA SER A 403 3.57 5.78 62.26
C SER A 403 4.07 4.41 61.80
N THR A 404 3.17 3.42 61.73
CA THR A 404 3.42 2.00 61.44
C THR A 404 2.47 1.43 60.38
N SER A 405 1.52 2.21 59.86
CA SER A 405 0.63 1.73 58.80
C SER A 405 1.32 1.77 57.43
N SER A 406 1.56 0.61 56.82
CA SER A 406 2.09 0.46 55.46
C SER A 406 1.08 0.84 54.35
N MET A 407 -0.16 1.18 54.71
CA MET A 407 -1.26 1.41 53.77
C MET A 407 -1.05 2.58 52.80
N PRO A 408 -0.51 3.75 53.19
CA PRO A 408 -0.21 4.83 52.24
C PRO A 408 0.74 4.40 51.11
N VAL A 409 1.73 3.55 51.42
CA VAL A 409 2.68 3.01 50.42
C VAL A 409 1.98 2.02 49.49
N VAL A 410 1.08 1.19 50.01
CA VAL A 410 0.25 0.30 49.18
C VAL A 410 -0.59 1.11 48.20
N ILE A 411 -1.20 2.22 48.64
CA ILE A 411 -1.97 3.12 47.76
C ILE A 411 -1.08 3.71 46.68
N LEU A 412 0.13 4.16 47.01
CA LEU A 412 1.09 4.65 46.02
C LEU A 412 1.45 3.58 44.98
N ILE A 413 1.71 2.34 45.41
CA ILE A 413 2.00 1.22 44.49
C ILE A 413 0.81 0.97 43.58
N CYS A 414 -0.40 0.88 44.13
CA CYS A 414 -1.61 0.70 43.34
C CYS A 414 -1.83 1.85 42.33
N LEU A 415 -1.69 3.11 42.74
CA LEU A 415 -1.81 4.25 41.82
C LEU A 415 -0.73 4.26 40.74
N THR A 416 0.48 3.80 41.07
CA THR A 416 1.59 3.63 40.12
C THR A 416 1.26 2.55 39.09
N VAL A 417 0.77 1.38 39.53
CA VAL A 417 0.36 0.28 38.64
C VAL A 417 -0.83 0.70 37.77
N TYR A 418 -1.82 1.39 38.33
CA TYR A 418 -2.94 1.96 37.59
C TYR A 418 -2.46 2.89 36.48
N THR A 419 -1.52 3.78 36.80
CA THR A 419 -0.94 4.75 35.86
C THR A 419 -0.15 4.06 34.75
N ALA A 420 0.69 3.07 35.09
CA ALA A 420 1.44 2.28 34.13
C ALA A 420 0.51 1.54 33.15
N ALA A 421 -0.54 0.90 33.68
CA ALA A 421 -1.54 0.20 32.88
C ALA A 421 -2.32 1.16 31.98
N TYR A 422 -2.76 2.32 32.50
CA TYR A 422 -3.44 3.35 31.71
C TYR A 422 -2.56 3.84 30.55
N ALA A 423 -1.32 4.23 30.84
CA ALA A 423 -0.36 4.76 29.87
C ALA A 423 -0.04 3.74 28.76
N SER A 424 -0.08 2.45 29.07
CA SER A 424 0.20 1.37 28.12
C SER A 424 -0.88 1.19 27.05
N GLY A 425 -2.13 1.57 27.35
CA GLY A 425 -3.27 1.31 26.47
C GLY A 425 -4.24 2.47 26.39
N LEU A 426 -5.13 2.58 27.37
CA LEU A 426 -6.28 3.51 27.34
C LEU A 426 -5.85 4.99 27.24
N GLY A 427 -4.63 5.34 27.63
CA GLY A 427 -4.08 6.69 27.44
C GLY A 427 -3.82 7.08 25.99
N ASN A 428 -3.47 6.13 25.12
CA ASN A 428 -2.98 6.41 23.76
C ASN A 428 -3.96 5.97 22.66
N VAL A 429 -4.53 4.77 22.78
CA VAL A 429 -5.39 4.17 21.72
C VAL A 429 -6.58 5.07 21.32
N PRO A 430 -7.32 5.71 22.26
CA PRO A 430 -8.47 6.55 21.90
C PRO A 430 -8.13 7.76 21.02
N TRP A 431 -6.89 8.26 21.09
CA TRP A 431 -6.47 9.41 20.27
C TRP A 431 -6.23 9.07 18.81
N GLN A 432 -6.22 7.79 18.46
CA GLN A 432 -6.15 7.33 17.07
C GLN A 432 -7.54 7.26 16.39
N GLN A 433 -8.56 7.86 17.01
CA GLN A 433 -9.95 7.92 16.54
C GLN A 433 -10.15 8.38 15.09
N SER A 434 -9.25 9.19 14.53
CA SER A 434 -9.38 9.69 13.15
C SER A 434 -9.29 8.57 12.10
N GLU A 435 -8.66 7.45 12.44
CA GLU A 435 -8.51 6.28 11.58
C GLU A 435 -9.81 5.44 11.49
N LEU A 436 -10.79 5.68 12.37
CA LEU A 436 -12.07 4.97 12.36
C LEU A 436 -13.03 5.50 11.29
N PHE A 437 -12.84 6.74 10.86
CA PHE A 437 -13.80 7.46 10.04
C PHE A 437 -13.33 7.58 8.59
N PRO A 438 -14.23 7.36 7.61
CA PRO A 438 -13.95 7.70 6.22
C PRO A 438 -13.78 9.21 6.06
N LEU A 439 -13.02 9.61 5.04
CA LEU A 439 -12.61 11.01 4.83
C LEU A 439 -13.79 12.01 4.86
N SER A 440 -14.96 11.62 4.33
CA SER A 440 -16.14 12.49 4.24
C SER A 440 -16.72 12.95 5.58
N VAL A 441 -16.64 12.10 6.63
CA VAL A 441 -17.22 12.39 7.96
C VAL A 441 -16.16 12.48 9.07
N ARG A 442 -14.87 12.30 8.73
CA ARG A 442 -13.77 12.21 9.70
C ARG A 442 -13.63 13.41 10.61
N SER A 443 -13.68 14.61 10.05
CA SER A 443 -13.53 15.85 10.82
C SER A 443 -14.63 15.97 11.87
N LEU A 444 -15.89 15.74 11.47
CA LEU A 444 -17.05 15.81 12.35
C LEU A 444 -17.04 14.68 13.40
N GLY A 445 -16.77 13.45 13.00
CA GLY A 445 -16.67 12.30 13.92
C GLY A 445 -15.58 12.48 14.98
N SER A 446 -14.40 12.96 14.56
CA SER A 446 -13.30 13.27 15.48
C SER A 446 -13.65 14.42 16.43
N ALA A 447 -14.42 15.41 15.97
CA ALA A 447 -14.88 16.52 16.81
C ALA A 447 -15.82 16.03 17.93
N PHE A 448 -16.80 15.17 17.61
CA PHE A 448 -17.69 14.58 18.63
C PHE A 448 -16.95 13.73 19.66
N ALA A 449 -16.00 12.93 19.20
CA ALA A 449 -15.22 12.09 20.10
C ALA A 449 -14.29 12.93 21.00
N THR A 450 -13.69 14.01 20.48
CA THR A 450 -12.91 14.98 21.26
C THR A 450 -13.78 15.78 22.23
N ALA A 451 -14.99 16.17 21.83
CA ALA A 451 -15.96 16.81 22.72
C ALA A 451 -16.38 15.86 23.86
N THR A 452 -16.52 14.56 23.57
CA THR A 452 -16.79 13.53 24.57
C THR A 452 -15.65 13.40 25.58
N ASN A 453 -14.40 13.49 25.12
CA ASN A 453 -13.23 13.55 26.00
C ASN A 453 -13.29 14.76 26.93
N TRP A 454 -13.36 15.98 26.40
CA TRP A 454 -13.36 17.20 27.23
C TRP A 454 -14.57 17.30 28.15
N GLY A 455 -15.76 16.89 27.69
CA GLY A 455 -16.96 16.83 28.50
C GLY A 455 -16.84 15.83 29.65
N SER A 456 -16.30 14.64 29.39
CA SER A 456 -16.04 13.64 30.43
C SER A 456 -14.98 14.12 31.42
N ASN A 457 -13.92 14.78 30.93
CA ASN A 457 -12.88 15.37 31.76
C ASN A 457 -13.46 16.45 32.69
N PHE A 458 -14.31 17.34 32.17
CA PHE A 458 -15.01 18.34 32.97
C PHE A 458 -15.83 17.70 34.10
N ILE A 459 -16.62 16.67 33.78
CA ILE A 459 -17.43 15.95 34.78
C ILE A 459 -16.54 15.39 35.89
N VAL A 460 -15.49 14.63 35.54
CA VAL A 460 -14.62 13.95 36.50
C VAL A 460 -13.80 14.96 37.32
N GLY A 461 -13.32 16.04 36.70
CA GLY A 461 -12.60 17.11 37.39
C GLY A 461 -13.47 17.87 38.40
N LEU A 462 -14.76 18.03 38.11
CA LEU A 462 -15.71 18.69 38.99
C LEU A 462 -16.15 17.77 40.15
N THR A 463 -16.41 16.49 39.86
CA THR A 463 -17.03 15.56 40.83
C THR A 463 -16.05 14.76 41.69
N PHE A 464 -14.77 14.62 41.29
CA PHE A 464 -13.82 13.74 41.99
C PHE A 464 -13.67 14.07 43.48
N LEU A 465 -13.32 15.32 43.85
CA LEU A 465 -13.16 15.67 45.26
C LEU A 465 -14.49 15.63 46.04
N PRO A 466 -15.63 16.13 45.52
CA PRO A 466 -16.94 15.93 46.16
C PRO A 466 -17.27 14.45 46.42
N MET A 467 -16.95 13.55 45.49
CA MET A 467 -17.13 12.11 45.70
C MET A 467 -16.22 11.58 46.81
N MET A 468 -14.96 12.00 46.86
CA MET A 468 -14.03 11.62 47.93
C MET A 468 -14.52 12.08 49.30
N GLU A 469 -15.20 13.22 49.39
CA GLU A 469 -15.76 13.75 50.63
C GLU A 469 -17.09 13.07 51.03
N VAL A 470 -18.04 12.93 50.10
CA VAL A 470 -19.39 12.41 50.38
C VAL A 470 -19.43 10.88 50.41
N LEU A 471 -18.81 10.21 49.44
CA LEU A 471 -18.82 8.76 49.31
C LEU A 471 -17.64 8.10 50.01
N THR A 472 -16.65 8.87 50.47
CA THR A 472 -15.32 8.42 50.92
C THR A 472 -14.42 7.91 49.77
N PRO A 473 -13.08 7.88 49.98
CA PRO A 473 -12.16 7.38 48.95
C PRO A 473 -12.43 5.95 48.52
N ARG A 474 -12.75 5.07 49.48
CA ARG A 474 -13.03 3.65 49.22
C ARG A 474 -14.07 3.49 48.10
N TRP A 475 -15.23 4.10 48.24
CA TRP A 475 -16.31 3.95 47.26
C TRP A 475 -16.06 4.74 45.98
N THR A 476 -15.33 5.85 46.07
CA THR A 476 -14.89 6.62 44.89
C THR A 476 -14.03 5.76 43.97
N PHE A 477 -13.00 5.09 44.49
CA PHE A 477 -12.15 4.20 43.70
C PHE A 477 -12.89 2.94 43.19
N VAL A 478 -13.88 2.42 43.94
CA VAL A 478 -14.76 1.34 43.44
C VAL A 478 -15.60 1.79 42.25
N ILE A 479 -16.13 3.02 42.26
CA ILE A 479 -16.90 3.56 41.12
C ILE A 479 -16.01 3.65 39.88
N TYR A 480 -14.78 4.16 40.01
CA TYR A 480 -13.83 4.19 38.89
C TYR A 480 -13.45 2.79 38.41
N ALA A 481 -13.29 1.82 39.31
CA ALA A 481 -13.07 0.42 38.93
C ALA A 481 -14.25 -0.17 38.14
N LEU A 482 -15.50 0.14 38.55
CA LEU A 482 -16.70 -0.27 37.83
C LEU A 482 -16.77 0.34 36.43
N VAL A 483 -16.41 1.63 36.28
CA VAL A 483 -16.31 2.26 34.96
C VAL A 483 -15.28 1.55 34.09
N CYS A 484 -14.12 1.19 34.64
CA CYS A 484 -13.11 0.40 33.92
C CYS A 484 -13.64 -1.00 33.52
N VAL A 485 -14.43 -1.67 34.37
CA VAL A 485 -15.07 -2.97 34.04
C VAL A 485 -16.04 -2.80 32.86
N LEU A 486 -16.89 -1.77 32.89
CA LEU A 486 -17.79 -1.47 31.78
C LEU A 486 -17.02 -1.13 30.49
N GLY A 487 -15.91 -0.40 30.62
CA GLY A 487 -15.01 -0.12 29.51
C GLY A 487 -14.37 -1.37 28.93
N TRP A 488 -13.90 -2.29 29.78
CA TRP A 488 -13.34 -3.56 29.34
C TRP A 488 -14.36 -4.44 28.62
N ILE A 489 -15.59 -4.52 29.15
CA ILE A 489 -16.71 -5.21 28.50
C ILE A 489 -17.04 -4.56 27.14
N GLY A 490 -17.07 -3.22 27.09
CA GLY A 490 -17.26 -2.47 25.86
C GLY A 490 -16.20 -2.81 24.80
N VAL A 491 -14.91 -2.76 25.16
CA VAL A 491 -13.82 -3.15 24.25
C VAL A 491 -13.95 -4.60 23.80
N TRP A 492 -14.33 -5.52 24.71
CA TRP A 492 -14.48 -6.93 24.37
C TRP A 492 -15.52 -7.17 23.27
N PHE A 493 -16.69 -6.54 23.36
CA PHE A 493 -17.83 -6.79 22.46
C PHE A 493 -17.92 -5.85 21.25
N VAL A 494 -17.36 -4.63 21.34
CA VAL A 494 -17.63 -3.55 20.39
C VAL A 494 -16.39 -3.12 19.61
N TYR A 495 -15.19 -3.24 20.17
CA TYR A 495 -13.95 -2.74 19.53
C TYR A 495 -13.25 -3.86 18.74
N PRO A 496 -13.20 -3.80 17.39
CA PRO A 496 -12.46 -4.76 16.58
C PRO A 496 -10.95 -4.49 16.57
N GLU A 497 -10.17 -5.46 16.11
CA GLU A 497 -8.75 -5.22 15.83
C GLU A 497 -8.62 -4.49 14.49
N MET A 498 -7.94 -3.34 14.48
CA MET A 498 -7.82 -2.47 13.30
C MET A 498 -6.36 -2.15 12.95
N SER A 499 -5.41 -2.69 13.72
CA SER A 499 -3.99 -2.50 13.45
C SER A 499 -3.61 -3.05 12.06
N GLY A 500 -3.04 -2.18 11.23
CA GLY A 500 -2.55 -2.52 9.90
C GLY A 500 -3.59 -2.42 8.77
N MET A 501 -4.83 -2.04 9.08
CA MET A 501 -5.90 -1.86 8.09
C MET A 501 -5.88 -0.47 7.47
N SER A 502 -6.19 -0.40 6.19
CA SER A 502 -6.55 0.82 5.46
C SER A 502 -7.91 1.37 5.92
N LEU A 503 -8.19 2.63 5.57
CA LEU A 503 -9.43 3.31 5.96
C LEU A 503 -10.66 2.66 5.29
N GLU A 504 -10.48 2.18 4.08
CA GLU A 504 -11.47 1.45 3.31
C GLU A 504 -11.78 0.10 3.96
N GLU A 505 -10.75 -0.64 4.39
CA GLU A 505 -10.92 -1.91 5.12
C GLU A 505 -11.63 -1.72 6.46
N VAL A 506 -11.33 -0.66 7.21
CA VAL A 506 -12.05 -0.34 8.46
C VAL A 506 -13.52 -0.03 8.19
N LYS A 507 -13.83 0.70 7.11
CA LYS A 507 -15.21 1.00 6.71
C LYS A 507 -15.97 -0.27 6.36
N ASP A 508 -15.34 -1.16 5.62
CA ASP A 508 -15.93 -2.43 5.20
C ASP A 508 -16.13 -3.36 6.42
N LEU A 509 -15.15 -3.44 7.32
CA LEU A 509 -15.24 -4.21 8.57
C LEU A 509 -16.43 -3.78 9.45
N LEU A 510 -16.76 -2.49 9.44
CA LEU A 510 -17.87 -1.92 10.22
C LEU A 510 -19.19 -1.88 9.45
N SER A 511 -19.26 -2.38 8.21
CA SER A 511 -20.48 -2.35 7.38
C SER A 511 -21.57 -3.30 7.86
N ASP A 512 -21.23 -4.55 8.15
CA ASP A 512 -22.20 -5.61 8.50
C ASP A 512 -22.27 -5.94 10.00
N GLY A 513 -21.38 -5.37 10.82
CA GLY A 513 -21.43 -5.52 12.27
C GLY A 513 -20.37 -4.69 13.00
N TRP A 514 -20.02 -5.11 14.22
CA TRP A 514 -18.89 -4.55 14.98
C TRP A 514 -17.53 -5.07 14.51
N GLY A 515 -17.48 -6.03 13.59
CA GLY A 515 -16.24 -6.57 13.02
C GLY A 515 -15.31 -7.29 14.02
N VAL A 516 -15.73 -7.56 15.25
CA VAL A 516 -14.84 -8.12 16.29
C VAL A 516 -14.42 -9.55 15.95
N LYS A 517 -15.33 -10.37 15.44
CA LYS A 517 -14.99 -11.73 14.98
C LYS A 517 -14.21 -11.66 13.67
N ASP A 518 -14.67 -10.84 12.72
CA ASP A 518 -14.11 -10.75 11.38
C ASP A 518 -12.66 -10.23 11.39
N SER A 519 -12.34 -9.25 12.25
CA SER A 519 -10.95 -8.78 12.43
C SER A 519 -10.01 -9.83 13.06
N LEU A 520 -10.54 -10.74 13.89
CA LEU A 520 -9.75 -11.86 14.43
C LEU A 520 -9.53 -12.94 13.37
N ILE A 521 -10.53 -13.16 12.52
CA ILE A 521 -10.52 -14.09 11.39
C ILE A 521 -9.49 -13.65 10.34
N GLU A 522 -9.47 -12.37 9.98
CA GLU A 522 -8.54 -11.79 8.99
C GLU A 522 -7.08 -11.93 9.43
N ARG A 523 -6.78 -11.74 10.72
CA ARG A 523 -5.44 -12.01 11.27
C ARG A 523 -5.00 -13.46 11.14
N ILE A 524 -5.92 -14.42 11.33
CA ILE A 524 -5.58 -15.84 11.16
C ILE A 524 -5.28 -16.12 9.69
N ALA A 525 -6.07 -15.55 8.77
CA ALA A 525 -5.84 -15.70 7.34
C ALA A 525 -4.50 -15.12 6.87
N ILE A 526 -4.04 -14.00 7.42
CA ILE A 526 -2.71 -13.43 7.12
C ILE A 526 -1.57 -14.40 7.47
N HIS A 527 -1.75 -15.25 8.49
CA HIS A 527 -0.71 -16.22 8.90
C HIS A 527 -0.79 -17.55 8.16
N ILE A 528 -1.82 -17.76 7.32
CA ILE A 528 -1.95 -18.94 6.46
C ILE A 528 -1.48 -18.51 5.08
N GLU A 529 -0.23 -18.80 4.74
CA GLU A 529 0.40 -18.31 3.51
C GLU A 529 -0.12 -19.04 2.26
N SER A 530 -0.31 -20.36 2.31
CA SER A 530 -0.70 -21.15 1.14
C SER A 530 -2.19 -21.54 1.13
N ASP A 531 -2.71 -21.89 -0.06
CA ASP A 531 -4.06 -22.46 -0.19
C ASP A 531 -4.11 -23.89 0.39
N ASP A 532 -2.99 -24.63 0.36
CA ASP A 532 -2.86 -25.98 0.93
C ASP A 532 -2.92 -25.97 2.46
N ASP A 533 -2.29 -24.98 3.09
CA ASP A 533 -2.37 -24.78 4.54
C ASP A 533 -3.78 -24.40 4.96
N MET A 534 -4.51 -23.65 4.11
CA MET A 534 -5.89 -23.28 4.35
C MET A 534 -6.82 -24.49 4.27
N LEU A 535 -6.60 -25.37 3.29
CA LEU A 535 -7.31 -26.65 3.18
C LEU A 535 -7.01 -27.55 4.39
N SER A 536 -5.73 -27.66 4.76
CA SER A 536 -5.30 -28.42 5.95
C SER A 536 -5.92 -27.87 7.23
N PHE A 537 -5.97 -26.55 7.38
CA PHE A 537 -6.66 -25.87 8.47
C PHE A 537 -8.17 -26.16 8.46
N ALA A 538 -8.81 -26.09 7.28
CA ALA A 538 -10.24 -26.35 7.12
C ALA A 538 -10.62 -27.79 7.50
N LEU A 539 -9.77 -28.75 7.13
CA LEU A 539 -9.94 -30.16 7.46
C LEU A 539 -9.70 -30.45 8.94
N THR A 540 -8.71 -29.79 9.55
CA THR A 540 -8.31 -30.02 10.95
C THR A 540 -9.23 -29.34 11.95
N CYS A 541 -9.74 -28.15 11.63
CA CYS A 541 -10.49 -27.29 12.54
C CYS A 541 -11.84 -26.82 11.95
N ARG A 542 -12.68 -27.75 11.50
CA ARG A 542 -13.95 -27.48 10.78
C ARG A 542 -14.85 -26.42 11.41
N GLY A 543 -14.99 -26.40 12.74
CA GLY A 543 -15.86 -25.41 13.42
C GLY A 543 -15.33 -23.98 13.29
N VAL A 544 -14.02 -23.81 13.39
CA VAL A 544 -13.34 -22.51 13.25
C VAL A 544 -13.25 -22.13 11.77
N ALA A 545 -12.97 -23.10 10.91
CA ALA A 545 -12.93 -22.95 9.45
C ALA A 545 -14.27 -22.53 8.85
N ASN A 546 -15.39 -23.09 9.31
CA ASN A 546 -16.72 -22.69 8.83
C ASN A 546 -17.06 -21.23 9.20
N CYS A 547 -16.46 -20.70 10.28
CA CYS A 547 -16.59 -19.29 10.62
C CYS A 547 -15.64 -18.43 9.78
N ILE A 548 -14.38 -18.88 9.60
CA ILE A 548 -13.30 -18.15 8.93
C ILE A 548 -13.45 -18.12 7.41
N LEU A 549 -13.86 -19.22 6.79
CA LEU A 549 -13.98 -19.43 5.34
C LEU A 549 -15.43 -19.37 4.87
N SER A 550 -16.31 -18.74 5.65
CA SER A 550 -17.65 -18.42 5.19
C SER A 550 -17.58 -17.58 3.91
N SER A 551 -18.62 -17.66 3.06
CA SER A 551 -18.63 -16.92 1.79
C SER A 551 -18.51 -15.41 2.01
N THR A 552 -19.05 -14.90 3.11
CA THR A 552 -19.04 -13.47 3.46
C THR A 552 -17.70 -12.99 4.04
N SER A 553 -16.76 -13.90 4.28
CA SER A 553 -15.50 -13.59 4.95
C SER A 553 -14.58 -12.67 4.14
N GLY A 554 -14.01 -11.66 4.79
CA GLY A 554 -13.03 -10.74 4.19
C GLY A 554 -11.73 -11.42 3.72
N VAL A 555 -11.47 -12.66 4.16
CA VAL A 555 -10.32 -13.48 3.75
C VAL A 555 -10.24 -13.64 2.23
N TRP A 556 -11.39 -13.81 1.58
CA TRP A 556 -11.45 -13.96 0.13
C TRP A 556 -10.97 -12.71 -0.61
N ARG A 557 -11.19 -11.52 -0.05
CA ARG A 557 -10.71 -10.28 -0.64
C ARG A 557 -9.19 -10.14 -0.54
N ALA A 558 -8.61 -10.45 0.61
CA ALA A 558 -7.15 -10.44 0.78
C ALA A 558 -6.48 -11.44 -0.18
N ARG A 559 -6.99 -12.67 -0.23
CA ARG A 559 -6.51 -13.72 -1.15
C ARG A 559 -6.70 -13.35 -2.63
N PHE A 560 -7.84 -12.77 -2.97
CA PHE A 560 -8.10 -12.33 -4.33
C PHE A 560 -7.17 -11.19 -4.74
N ASN A 561 -6.94 -10.20 -3.88
CA ASN A 561 -6.01 -9.10 -4.15
C ASN A 561 -4.55 -9.54 -4.18
N ASP A 562 -4.20 -10.65 -3.53
CA ASP A 562 -2.86 -11.24 -3.64
C ASP A 562 -2.58 -11.72 -5.07
N LYS A 563 -3.58 -12.34 -5.72
CA LYS A 563 -3.45 -12.94 -7.06
C LYS A 563 -3.97 -12.09 -8.23
N TYR A 564 -4.88 -11.13 -8.01
CA TYR A 564 -5.62 -10.39 -9.04
C TYR A 564 -5.77 -8.90 -8.69
N ASP A 565 -6.00 -8.04 -9.69
CA ASP A 565 -5.94 -6.57 -9.53
C ASP A 565 -7.28 -5.89 -9.12
N ALA A 566 -8.42 -6.60 -9.16
CA ALA A 566 -9.76 -6.00 -9.11
C ALA A 566 -10.64 -6.39 -7.91
N GLY A 567 -10.07 -6.85 -6.78
CA GLY A 567 -10.87 -7.30 -5.63
C GLY A 567 -11.71 -6.21 -4.95
N TRP A 568 -11.47 -4.93 -5.24
CA TRP A 568 -12.26 -3.80 -4.73
C TRP A 568 -13.64 -3.64 -5.38
N LYS A 569 -13.88 -4.25 -6.55
CA LYS A 569 -15.15 -4.10 -7.30
C LYS A 569 -16.29 -4.95 -6.75
N TYR A 570 -15.97 -6.04 -6.05
CA TYR A 570 -16.93 -7.08 -5.73
C TYR A 570 -17.05 -7.29 -4.20
N THR A 571 -18.21 -7.78 -3.78
CA THR A 571 -18.45 -8.20 -2.39
C THR A 571 -17.67 -9.48 -2.08
N SER A 572 -17.39 -9.75 -0.80
CA SER A 572 -16.64 -10.95 -0.39
C SER A 572 -17.27 -12.26 -0.89
N ASP A 573 -18.61 -12.35 -0.88
CA ASP A 573 -19.33 -13.52 -1.43
C ASP A 573 -19.06 -13.73 -2.92
N THR A 574 -19.05 -12.64 -3.68
CA THR A 574 -18.77 -12.67 -5.13
C THR A 574 -17.31 -13.02 -5.38
N LEU A 575 -16.39 -12.44 -4.60
CA LEU A 575 -14.95 -12.72 -4.68
C LEU A 575 -14.62 -14.17 -4.33
N HIS A 576 -15.33 -14.78 -3.38
CA HIS A 576 -15.16 -16.19 -3.06
C HIS A 576 -15.45 -17.08 -4.27
N VAL A 577 -16.57 -16.83 -4.96
CA VAL A 577 -16.97 -17.57 -6.16
C VAL A 577 -15.99 -17.30 -7.31
N GLU A 578 -15.64 -16.04 -7.55
CA GLU A 578 -14.68 -15.64 -8.58
C GLU A 578 -13.29 -16.24 -8.35
N TYR A 579 -12.80 -16.24 -7.10
CA TYR A 579 -11.52 -16.85 -6.74
C TYR A 579 -11.49 -18.34 -7.09
N GLN A 580 -12.58 -19.07 -6.77
CA GLN A 580 -12.71 -20.49 -7.08
C GLN A 580 -12.83 -20.74 -8.59
N MET A 581 -13.66 -19.96 -9.30
CA MET A 581 -13.83 -20.11 -10.75
C MET A 581 -12.52 -19.85 -11.49
N ARG A 582 -11.81 -18.76 -11.19
CA ARG A 582 -10.53 -18.43 -11.84
C ARG A 582 -9.46 -19.47 -11.54
N ALA A 583 -9.38 -19.97 -10.30
CA ALA A 583 -8.45 -21.04 -9.95
C ALA A 583 -8.73 -22.35 -10.73
N MET A 584 -10.00 -22.70 -10.95
CA MET A 584 -10.37 -23.87 -11.75
C MET A 584 -10.09 -23.67 -13.24
N VAL A 585 -10.44 -22.51 -13.80
CA VAL A 585 -10.34 -22.23 -15.24
C VAL A 585 -8.90 -22.04 -15.69
N LEU A 586 -8.09 -21.28 -14.94
CA LEU A 586 -6.68 -21.03 -15.28
C LEU A 586 -5.78 -22.27 -15.05
N GLY A 587 -6.26 -23.26 -14.28
CA GLY A 587 -5.55 -24.52 -14.04
C GLY A 587 -5.80 -25.62 -15.08
N GLN A 588 -6.63 -25.37 -16.11
CA GLN A 588 -6.95 -26.38 -17.13
C GLN A 588 -6.16 -26.17 -18.44
N PRO A 589 -5.67 -27.26 -19.10
CA PRO A 589 -5.11 -27.19 -20.43
C PRO A 589 -6.19 -26.85 -21.48
N VAL A 590 -5.87 -25.98 -22.43
CA VAL A 590 -6.79 -25.58 -23.50
C VAL A 590 -6.45 -26.29 -24.81
N TYR A 591 -7.40 -27.08 -25.30
CA TYR A 591 -7.40 -27.65 -26.64
C TYR A 591 -8.56 -27.03 -27.41
N ILE A 592 -8.29 -26.35 -28.52
CA ILE A 592 -9.34 -25.83 -29.40
C ILE A 592 -9.81 -27.01 -30.25
N GLN A 593 -11.05 -27.44 -30.04
CA GLN A 593 -11.66 -28.50 -30.84
C GLN A 593 -12.70 -27.90 -31.79
N PRO A 594 -12.92 -28.48 -32.98
CA PRO A 594 -13.91 -27.96 -33.94
C PRO A 594 -15.36 -27.90 -33.44
N ASN A 595 -15.69 -28.44 -32.25
CA ASN A 595 -17.07 -28.62 -31.76
C ASN A 595 -17.30 -28.43 -30.24
N GLU A 596 -16.32 -28.04 -29.40
CA GLU A 596 -16.51 -27.88 -27.94
C GLU A 596 -16.73 -26.42 -27.50
N THR A 597 -17.93 -25.88 -27.74
CA THR A 597 -18.17 -24.43 -27.54
C THR A 597 -18.19 -23.95 -26.08
N ILE A 598 -18.68 -24.74 -25.11
CA ILE A 598 -18.99 -24.23 -23.76
C ILE A 598 -17.73 -24.03 -22.90
N ARG A 599 -16.80 -25.00 -22.91
CA ARG A 599 -15.57 -24.91 -22.12
C ARG A 599 -14.67 -23.80 -22.62
N GLU A 600 -14.56 -23.68 -23.95
CA GLU A 600 -13.84 -22.62 -24.64
C GLU A 600 -14.44 -21.24 -24.32
N GLN A 601 -15.78 -21.12 -24.33
CA GLN A 601 -16.48 -19.88 -23.95
C GLN A 601 -16.20 -19.44 -22.51
N VAL A 602 -16.27 -20.34 -21.53
CA VAL A 602 -15.99 -20.01 -20.13
C VAL A 602 -14.54 -19.56 -19.93
N TRP A 603 -13.61 -20.21 -20.62
CA TRP A 603 -12.20 -19.81 -20.58
C TRP A 603 -11.97 -18.42 -21.19
N LEU A 604 -12.53 -18.18 -22.38
CA LEU A 604 -12.48 -16.88 -23.05
C LEU A 604 -13.14 -15.77 -22.22
N GLU A 605 -14.23 -16.08 -21.51
CA GLU A 605 -14.92 -15.14 -20.63
C GLU A 605 -14.07 -14.76 -19.42
N VAL A 606 -13.37 -15.72 -18.79
CA VAL A 606 -12.44 -15.44 -17.69
C VAL A 606 -11.25 -14.59 -18.15
N ILE A 607 -10.65 -14.92 -19.29
CA ILE A 607 -9.55 -14.13 -19.87
C ILE A 607 -10.02 -12.72 -20.25
N SER A 608 -11.17 -12.59 -20.89
CA SER A 608 -11.79 -11.31 -21.24
C SER A 608 -12.08 -10.44 -20.00
N THR A 609 -12.56 -11.07 -18.93
CA THR A 609 -12.82 -10.40 -17.64
C THR A 609 -11.52 -9.91 -17.00
N LEU A 610 -10.48 -10.76 -16.97
CA LEU A 610 -9.15 -10.38 -16.45
C LEU A 610 -8.55 -9.21 -17.24
N LEU A 611 -8.64 -9.23 -18.57
CA LEU A 611 -8.20 -8.15 -19.45
C LEU A 611 -8.96 -6.86 -19.17
N THR A 612 -10.29 -6.92 -19.09
CA THR A 612 -11.13 -5.76 -18.79
C THR A 612 -10.79 -5.15 -17.44
N GLU A 613 -10.52 -6.01 -16.44
CA GLU A 613 -10.11 -5.59 -15.10
C GLU A 613 -8.74 -4.90 -15.07
N THR A 614 -7.79 -5.33 -15.90
CA THR A 614 -6.47 -4.69 -16.05
C THR A 614 -6.58 -3.21 -16.45
N TYR A 615 -7.52 -2.88 -17.34
CA TYR A 615 -7.64 -1.53 -17.89
C TYR A 615 -8.49 -0.58 -17.01
N VAL A 616 -9.22 -1.10 -16.03
CA VAL A 616 -10.10 -0.32 -15.15
C VAL A 616 -9.42 -0.06 -13.80
N THR A 617 -8.94 1.16 -13.60
CA THR A 617 -8.33 1.57 -12.33
C THR A 617 -9.37 1.94 -11.27
N LYS A 618 -9.02 1.71 -10.00
CA LYS A 618 -9.74 2.28 -8.87
C LYS A 618 -9.63 3.81 -8.96
N ARG A 619 -10.74 4.52 -8.76
CA ARG A 619 -10.81 5.98 -8.91
C ARG A 619 -9.72 6.66 -8.08
N GLY A 620 -8.74 7.27 -8.75
CA GLY A 620 -7.64 8.01 -8.10
C GLY A 620 -6.32 7.24 -7.89
N GLU A 621 -6.23 5.96 -8.26
CA GLU A 621 -4.96 5.20 -8.19
C GLU A 621 -4.25 5.19 -9.56
N PRO A 622 -2.90 5.39 -9.60
CA PRO A 622 -2.12 5.25 -10.82
C PRO A 622 -2.15 3.80 -11.32
N ARG A 623 -2.10 3.60 -12.65
CA ARG A 623 -1.96 2.26 -13.24
C ARG A 623 -0.74 1.57 -12.63
N SER A 624 -0.93 0.40 -12.02
CA SER A 624 0.20 -0.41 -11.53
C SER A 624 1.06 -0.81 -12.74
N PRO A 625 2.38 -0.57 -12.72
CA PRO A 625 3.28 -1.03 -13.77
C PRO A 625 3.40 -2.56 -13.82
N ARG A 626 2.91 -3.27 -12.79
CA ARG A 626 2.86 -4.73 -12.74
C ARG A 626 1.43 -5.18 -12.50
N SER A 627 0.69 -5.44 -13.58
CA SER A 627 -0.64 -6.04 -13.48
C SER A 627 -0.52 -7.53 -13.19
N LYS A 628 -1.12 -7.96 -12.08
CA LYS A 628 -1.20 -9.38 -11.71
C LYS A 628 -2.10 -10.14 -12.66
N ASN A 629 -3.17 -9.49 -13.14
CA ASN A 629 -4.06 -10.07 -14.14
C ASN A 629 -3.31 -10.37 -15.45
N LEU A 630 -2.48 -9.46 -15.96
CA LEU A 630 -1.67 -9.70 -17.15
C LEU A 630 -0.66 -10.83 -16.96
N LEU A 631 -0.04 -10.94 -15.78
CA LEU A 631 0.85 -12.07 -15.46
C LEU A 631 0.09 -13.39 -15.50
N ARG A 632 -1.12 -13.47 -14.92
CA ARG A 632 -1.94 -14.69 -14.95
C ARG A 632 -2.46 -15.04 -16.33
N ILE A 633 -2.79 -14.04 -17.15
CA ILE A 633 -3.14 -14.25 -18.56
C ILE A 633 -1.92 -14.78 -19.33
N ALA A 634 -0.75 -14.20 -19.13
CA ALA A 634 0.50 -14.65 -19.76
C ALA A 634 0.86 -16.08 -19.34
N GLU A 635 0.79 -16.42 -18.05
CA GLU A 635 0.97 -17.79 -17.57
C GLU A 635 -0.03 -18.73 -18.24
N ALA A 636 -1.32 -18.40 -18.28
CA ALA A 636 -2.35 -19.24 -18.89
C ALA A 636 -2.17 -19.42 -20.41
N CYS A 637 -1.71 -18.39 -21.12
CA CYS A 637 -1.50 -18.43 -22.57
C CYS A 637 -0.15 -19.06 -22.97
N LEU A 638 0.90 -18.89 -22.18
CA LEU A 638 2.28 -19.25 -22.54
C LEU A 638 2.76 -20.58 -21.97
N SER A 639 2.11 -21.13 -20.93
CA SER A 639 2.51 -22.41 -20.29
C SER A 639 2.63 -23.58 -21.28
N HIS A 640 1.84 -23.58 -22.37
CA HIS A 640 1.85 -24.66 -23.37
C HIS A 640 2.63 -24.34 -24.66
N LEU A 641 3.11 -23.11 -24.82
CA LEU A 641 3.97 -22.71 -25.95
C LEU A 641 5.45 -23.10 -25.72
N CYS A 642 5.85 -23.35 -24.47
CA CYS A 642 7.22 -23.72 -24.10
C CYS A 642 7.59 -25.19 -24.37
N PHE A 643 6.75 -25.96 -25.08
CA PHE A 643 6.96 -27.40 -25.33
C PHE A 643 7.28 -28.20 -24.05
N ASP A 644 6.61 -27.89 -22.93
CA ASP A 644 6.84 -28.60 -21.67
C ASP A 644 6.39 -30.08 -21.81
N PRO A 645 7.35 -31.04 -21.79
CA PRO A 645 7.02 -32.46 -21.89
C PRO A 645 6.25 -32.99 -20.67
N ASN A 646 6.21 -32.23 -19.56
CA ASN A 646 5.48 -32.56 -18.34
C ASN A 646 4.08 -31.92 -18.29
N GLY A 647 3.70 -31.15 -19.31
CA GLY A 647 2.36 -30.59 -19.46
C GLY A 647 1.27 -31.68 -19.59
N PRO A 648 -0.02 -31.32 -19.51
CA PRO A 648 -1.09 -32.29 -19.27
C PRO A 648 -1.47 -33.05 -20.55
N GLY A 649 -0.60 -33.95 -21.01
CA GLY A 649 -0.89 -34.92 -22.08
C GLY A 649 -0.47 -34.51 -23.49
N PRO A 650 -0.12 -35.50 -24.36
CA PRO A 650 0.37 -35.26 -25.71
C PRO A 650 -0.75 -34.75 -26.63
N CYS A 651 -0.45 -33.77 -27.48
CA CYS A 651 -1.37 -33.27 -28.50
C CYS A 651 -1.73 -34.38 -29.51
N LEU A 652 -3.03 -34.59 -29.78
CA LEU A 652 -3.53 -35.58 -30.73
C LEU A 652 -3.76 -34.96 -32.12
N ARG A 653 -3.82 -35.81 -33.15
CA ARG A 653 -4.05 -35.40 -34.55
C ARG A 653 -5.40 -34.69 -34.72
N SER A 654 -6.39 -35.04 -33.90
CA SER A 654 -7.70 -34.40 -33.85
C SER A 654 -7.72 -33.03 -33.15
N ASN A 655 -6.59 -32.55 -32.63
CA ASN A 655 -6.51 -31.26 -31.92
C ASN A 655 -6.03 -30.11 -32.81
N TYR A 656 -5.81 -30.35 -34.10
CA TYR A 656 -5.51 -29.30 -35.08
C TYR A 656 -5.99 -29.71 -36.47
N ASP A 657 -6.22 -28.73 -37.33
CA ASP A 657 -6.56 -28.96 -38.73
C ASP A 657 -5.30 -28.92 -39.59
N ILE A 658 -4.97 -30.03 -40.27
CA ILE A 658 -3.79 -30.06 -41.16
C ILE A 658 -3.99 -29.18 -42.40
N THR A 659 -5.23 -28.96 -42.84
CA THR A 659 -5.50 -28.12 -44.01
C THR A 659 -5.12 -26.67 -43.76
N GLU A 660 -5.34 -26.17 -42.54
CA GLU A 660 -4.88 -24.85 -42.09
C GLU A 660 -3.35 -24.81 -41.90
N VAL A 661 -2.73 -25.89 -41.42
CA VAL A 661 -1.26 -25.96 -41.20
C VAL A 661 -0.47 -25.90 -42.51
N TYR A 662 -0.96 -26.56 -43.57
CA TYR A 662 -0.33 -26.58 -44.89
C TYR A 662 -1.00 -25.63 -45.91
N SER A 663 -1.91 -24.77 -45.45
CA SER A 663 -2.65 -23.82 -46.29
C SER A 663 -3.25 -24.48 -47.55
N TRP A 664 -3.96 -25.59 -47.37
CA TRP A 664 -4.51 -26.37 -48.48
C TRP A 664 -5.50 -25.55 -49.31
N GLY A 665 -5.25 -25.47 -50.62
CA GLY A 665 -6.11 -24.71 -51.55
C GLY A 665 -6.00 -23.19 -51.44
N GLN A 666 -5.12 -22.67 -50.58
CA GLN A 666 -4.75 -21.25 -50.53
C GLN A 666 -3.56 -20.98 -51.46
N GLU A 667 -3.48 -19.76 -51.98
CA GLU A 667 -2.32 -19.29 -52.74
C GLU A 667 -1.12 -19.12 -51.80
N ALA A 668 0.10 -19.44 -52.27
CA ALA A 668 1.30 -19.46 -51.43
C ALA A 668 1.62 -18.08 -50.78
N HIS A 669 1.10 -16.99 -51.36
CA HIS A 669 1.34 -15.62 -50.91
C HIS A 669 0.32 -15.07 -49.89
N GLU A 670 -0.67 -15.86 -49.44
CA GLU A 670 -1.56 -15.42 -48.35
C GLU A 670 -0.72 -15.17 -47.08
N SER A 671 -0.76 -13.98 -46.49
CA SER A 671 0.13 -13.62 -45.40
C SER A 671 -0.40 -14.12 -44.04
N LEU A 672 0.49 -14.50 -43.12
CA LEU A 672 0.12 -14.74 -41.70
C LEU A 672 -0.36 -13.46 -40.99
N VAL A 673 -0.14 -12.29 -41.58
CA VAL A 673 -0.56 -10.99 -41.09
C VAL A 673 -1.35 -10.30 -42.18
N GLU A 674 -2.58 -9.89 -41.91
CA GLU A 674 -3.41 -9.11 -42.83
C GLU A 674 -3.96 -7.89 -42.09
N ASP A 675 -3.81 -6.69 -42.65
CA ASP A 675 -4.28 -5.43 -42.05
C ASP A 675 -3.85 -5.19 -40.59
N GLY A 676 -2.69 -5.72 -40.18
CA GLY A 676 -2.19 -5.61 -38.80
C GLY A 676 -2.80 -6.60 -37.80
N GLN A 677 -3.64 -7.52 -38.27
CA GLN A 677 -4.18 -8.63 -37.51
C GLN A 677 -3.40 -9.91 -37.84
N ILE A 678 -3.12 -10.71 -36.83
CA ILE A 678 -2.47 -12.00 -36.99
C ILE A 678 -3.55 -13.06 -37.19
N ARG A 679 -3.36 -13.98 -38.15
CA ARG A 679 -4.17 -15.21 -38.29
C ARG A 679 -3.90 -16.17 -37.13
N LEU A 680 -4.44 -15.81 -35.95
CA LEU A 680 -4.16 -16.47 -34.68
C LEU A 680 -4.66 -17.92 -34.65
N ASP A 681 -5.75 -18.20 -35.35
CA ASP A 681 -6.28 -19.54 -35.61
C ASP A 681 -5.24 -20.44 -36.31
N THR A 682 -4.67 -19.97 -37.42
CA THR A 682 -3.62 -20.69 -38.17
C THR A 682 -2.38 -20.90 -37.30
N LEU A 683 -1.93 -19.88 -36.55
CA LEU A 683 -0.80 -20.02 -35.62
C LEU A 683 -1.05 -21.05 -34.50
N LEU A 684 -2.28 -21.13 -33.98
CA LEU A 684 -2.64 -22.09 -32.95
C LEU A 684 -2.67 -23.53 -33.50
N HIS A 685 -3.09 -23.71 -34.75
CA HIS A 685 -2.98 -25.00 -35.45
C HIS A 685 -1.52 -25.40 -35.70
N ILE A 686 -0.67 -24.46 -36.15
CA ILE A 686 0.79 -24.69 -36.32
C ILE A 686 1.45 -25.04 -34.98
N ARG A 687 1.08 -24.35 -33.88
CA ARG A 687 1.55 -24.68 -32.53
C ARG A 687 1.21 -26.12 -32.15
N ASN A 688 -0.06 -26.50 -32.31
CA ASN A 688 -0.55 -27.84 -31.96
C ASN A 688 0.13 -28.93 -32.81
N PHE A 689 0.36 -28.65 -34.09
CA PHE A 689 1.13 -29.52 -34.97
C PHE A 689 2.52 -29.79 -34.39
N TRP A 690 3.30 -28.75 -34.06
CA TRP A 690 4.64 -28.92 -33.51
C TRP A 690 4.64 -29.55 -32.12
N GLN A 691 3.66 -29.22 -31.28
CA GLN A 691 3.51 -29.81 -29.95
C GLN A 691 3.31 -31.33 -30.04
N ARG A 692 2.57 -31.81 -31.06
CA ARG A 692 2.46 -33.23 -31.34
C ARG A 692 3.77 -33.81 -31.87
N HIS A 693 4.35 -33.21 -32.92
CA HIS A 693 5.49 -33.80 -33.63
C HIS A 693 6.78 -33.84 -32.81
N LEU A 694 7.01 -32.84 -31.95
CA LEU A 694 8.22 -32.78 -31.12
C LEU A 694 8.08 -33.56 -29.81
N LEU A 695 6.87 -33.70 -29.27
CA LEU A 695 6.64 -34.27 -27.92
C LEU A 695 5.92 -35.62 -27.91
N SER A 696 5.38 -36.09 -29.02
CA SER A 696 4.71 -37.39 -29.09
C SER A 696 5.68 -38.48 -29.55
N THR A 697 5.90 -39.49 -28.72
CA THR A 697 6.72 -40.69 -29.05
C THR A 697 6.19 -41.50 -30.24
N ARG A 698 4.97 -41.22 -30.71
CA ARG A 698 4.38 -41.84 -31.91
C ARG A 698 4.98 -41.30 -33.22
N GLU A 699 5.56 -40.10 -33.19
CA GLU A 699 6.18 -39.45 -34.36
C GLU A 699 7.70 -39.74 -34.38
N GLN A 700 8.06 -41.03 -34.24
CA GLN A 700 9.39 -41.59 -33.89
C GLN A 700 10.62 -40.76 -34.30
N SER A 701 10.76 -40.38 -35.57
CA SER A 701 11.94 -39.65 -36.07
C SER A 701 12.11 -38.27 -35.43
N PHE A 702 11.01 -37.57 -35.15
CA PHE A 702 11.01 -36.20 -34.63
C PHE A 702 11.18 -36.16 -33.13
N ALA A 703 10.47 -37.02 -32.41
CA ALA A 703 10.61 -37.15 -30.96
C ALA A 703 12.05 -37.52 -30.59
N THR A 704 12.68 -38.45 -31.31
CA THR A 704 14.07 -38.84 -31.07
C THR A 704 15.05 -37.70 -31.37
N SER A 705 14.92 -37.01 -32.51
CA SER A 705 15.77 -35.85 -32.85
C SER A 705 15.67 -34.71 -31.83
N TYR A 706 14.46 -34.45 -31.31
CA TYR A 706 14.19 -33.43 -30.30
C TYR A 706 14.65 -33.86 -28.88
N GLU A 707 14.56 -35.16 -28.55
CA GLU A 707 14.99 -35.71 -27.25
C GLU A 707 16.51 -35.78 -27.10
N GLU A 708 17.24 -36.15 -28.15
CA GLU A 708 18.70 -36.33 -28.12
C GLU A 708 19.47 -35.02 -27.87
N ASN A 709 18.88 -33.86 -28.20
CA ASN A 709 19.50 -32.54 -28.13
C ASN A 709 18.98 -31.66 -26.97
N VAL A 710 19.03 -32.19 -25.73
CA VAL A 710 18.52 -31.52 -24.51
C VAL A 710 19.07 -30.09 -24.29
N GLN A 711 20.33 -29.82 -24.68
CA GLN A 711 20.93 -28.50 -24.53
C GLN A 711 20.33 -27.42 -25.45
N ARG A 712 19.65 -27.83 -26.52
CA ARG A 712 19.08 -26.94 -27.55
C ARG A 712 17.57 -26.72 -27.40
N LYS A 713 16.93 -27.25 -26.35
CA LYS A 713 15.49 -27.04 -26.09
C LYS A 713 15.19 -25.60 -25.65
N PRO A 714 14.03 -25.02 -26.03
CA PRO A 714 13.61 -23.72 -25.54
C PRO A 714 13.53 -23.74 -24.00
N ARG A 715 14.08 -22.70 -23.36
CA ARG A 715 14.06 -22.56 -21.89
C ARG A 715 12.80 -21.86 -21.42
N GLU A 716 12.41 -22.11 -20.17
CA GLU A 716 11.30 -21.43 -19.51
C GLU A 716 11.38 -19.91 -19.61
N TRP A 717 10.21 -19.31 -19.81
CA TRP A 717 10.02 -17.88 -19.90
C TRP A 717 10.17 -17.21 -18.53
N LEU A 718 11.39 -16.79 -18.18
CA LEU A 718 11.70 -16.20 -16.86
C LEU A 718 11.79 -14.66 -16.85
N ARG A 719 11.46 -13.95 -17.95
CA ARG A 719 11.64 -12.49 -18.04
C ARG A 719 10.35 -11.69 -18.27
N PRO A 720 10.24 -10.47 -17.72
CA PRO A 720 9.15 -9.54 -18.02
C PRO A 720 9.10 -9.17 -19.51
N LEU A 721 7.89 -8.93 -20.02
CA LEU A 721 7.57 -8.55 -21.41
C LEU A 721 8.09 -7.15 -21.85
N GLU A 722 9.07 -6.57 -21.15
CA GLU A 722 9.48 -5.16 -21.29
C GLU A 722 10.92 -4.97 -21.83
N ASP A 723 11.71 -6.02 -22.04
CA ASP A 723 13.05 -5.89 -22.65
C ASP A 723 12.93 -5.72 -24.18
N PRO A 724 13.71 -4.83 -24.82
CA PRO A 724 13.75 -4.73 -26.29
C PRO A 724 14.21 -6.06 -26.89
N ILE A 725 13.41 -6.56 -27.84
CA ILE A 725 13.56 -7.87 -28.48
C ILE A 725 14.82 -7.88 -29.37
N PRO A 726 15.88 -8.66 -29.06
CA PRO A 726 16.95 -8.89 -30.01
C PRO A 726 16.51 -9.94 -31.02
N VAL A 727 16.33 -9.55 -32.28
CA VAL A 727 16.17 -10.50 -33.41
C VAL A 727 17.51 -11.18 -33.76
N MET A 728 18.63 -10.70 -33.18
CA MET A 728 19.99 -11.07 -33.53
C MET A 728 20.45 -12.30 -32.76
N GLY A 729 21.18 -13.19 -33.44
CA GLY A 729 21.79 -14.36 -32.82
C GLY A 729 21.63 -15.64 -33.63
N TYR A 730 21.87 -16.77 -32.96
CA TYR A 730 21.69 -18.11 -33.53
C TYR A 730 20.26 -18.59 -33.28
N TRP A 731 19.60 -19.02 -34.33
CA TRP A 731 18.24 -19.54 -34.33
C TRP A 731 18.28 -21.01 -34.73
N HIS A 732 17.81 -21.88 -33.87
CA HIS A 732 17.64 -23.29 -34.18
C HIS A 732 16.17 -23.56 -34.46
N GLY A 733 15.87 -24.27 -35.53
CA GLY A 733 14.48 -24.55 -35.87
C GLY A 733 14.26 -25.77 -36.73
N TYR A 734 12.98 -26.07 -36.93
CA TYR A 734 12.47 -27.15 -37.75
C TYR A 734 11.45 -26.59 -38.74
N TYR A 735 11.45 -27.10 -39.96
CA TYR A 735 10.38 -26.87 -40.92
C TYR A 735 9.95 -28.19 -41.53
N SER A 736 8.63 -28.35 -41.74
CA SER A 736 8.05 -29.61 -42.17
C SER A 736 7.55 -29.55 -43.60
N CYS A 737 7.99 -30.49 -44.43
CA CYS A 737 7.67 -30.57 -45.85
C CYS A 737 6.83 -31.81 -46.19
N ILE A 738 6.13 -31.72 -47.32
CA ILE A 738 5.44 -32.82 -47.99
C ILE A 738 5.77 -32.70 -49.48
N HIS A 739 6.41 -33.71 -50.06
CA HIS A 739 6.77 -33.71 -51.49
C HIS A 739 6.52 -35.09 -52.15
N PRO A 740 5.84 -35.14 -53.31
CA PRO A 740 5.15 -34.03 -53.99
C PRO A 740 3.95 -33.54 -53.16
N TYR A 741 3.43 -32.33 -53.36
CA TYR A 741 2.25 -31.87 -52.62
C TYR A 741 1.00 -32.65 -53.08
N PRO A 742 0.12 -33.14 -52.19
CA PRO A 742 -0.99 -33.98 -52.63
C PRO A 742 -2.00 -33.17 -53.46
N THR A 743 -2.80 -33.87 -54.28
CA THR A 743 -3.88 -33.25 -55.08
C THR A 743 -5.27 -33.38 -54.44
N ASP A 744 -5.42 -34.24 -53.44
CA ASP A 744 -6.63 -34.39 -52.62
C ASP A 744 -6.37 -34.28 -51.09
N VAL A 745 -7.37 -33.78 -50.37
CA VAL A 745 -7.31 -33.52 -48.91
C VAL A 745 -7.21 -34.81 -48.09
N ASP A 746 -7.83 -35.90 -48.55
CA ASP A 746 -7.81 -37.17 -47.83
C ASP A 746 -6.38 -37.74 -47.80
N THR A 747 -5.66 -37.63 -48.91
CA THR A 747 -4.23 -37.96 -49.00
C THR A 747 -3.37 -37.06 -48.11
N LEU A 748 -3.64 -35.74 -48.05
CA LEU A 748 -2.95 -34.84 -47.12
C LEU A 748 -3.13 -35.27 -45.65
N MET A 749 -4.34 -35.70 -45.29
CA MET A 749 -4.68 -36.10 -43.93
C MET A 749 -3.94 -37.37 -43.49
N GLU A 750 -3.68 -38.30 -44.41
CA GLU A 750 -3.08 -39.62 -44.16
C GLU A 750 -1.55 -39.66 -44.36
N TRP A 751 -0.97 -38.70 -45.08
CA TRP A 751 0.45 -38.71 -45.39
C TRP A 751 1.36 -38.45 -44.18
N GLN A 752 2.51 -39.10 -44.21
CA GLN A 752 3.59 -38.84 -43.26
C GLN A 752 4.32 -37.57 -43.66
N THR A 753 4.53 -36.68 -42.69
CA THR A 753 5.25 -35.43 -42.89
C THR A 753 6.74 -35.64 -42.66
N CYS A 754 7.58 -35.05 -43.50
CA CYS A 754 9.02 -34.96 -43.25
C CYS A 754 9.33 -33.62 -42.57
N ALA A 755 10.41 -33.53 -41.80
CA ALA A 755 10.89 -32.24 -41.30
C ALA A 755 12.41 -32.22 -41.29
N SER A 756 12.96 -31.07 -41.67
CA SER A 756 14.38 -30.77 -41.64
C SER A 756 14.65 -29.80 -40.49
N HIS A 757 15.79 -29.95 -39.82
CA HIS A 757 16.26 -28.95 -38.86
C HIS A 757 17.27 -28.03 -39.53
N SER A 758 17.30 -26.76 -39.14
CA SER A 758 18.32 -25.83 -39.61
C SER A 758 18.78 -24.87 -38.52
N LEU A 759 20.01 -24.39 -38.68
CA LEU A 759 20.61 -23.37 -37.83
C LEU A 759 20.78 -22.10 -38.66
N ILE A 760 20.13 -21.03 -38.22
CA ILE A 760 20.14 -19.71 -38.86
C ILE A 760 20.99 -18.76 -38.01
N LEU A 761 21.95 -18.08 -38.63
CA LEU A 761 22.67 -16.96 -38.03
C LEU A 761 22.15 -15.65 -38.62
N ILE A 762 21.67 -14.75 -37.77
CA ILE A 762 21.21 -13.41 -38.17
C ILE A 762 22.24 -12.36 -37.79
N ASP A 763 22.78 -11.65 -38.79
CA ASP A 763 23.67 -10.49 -38.61
C ASP A 763 22.94 -9.21 -39.04
N ALA A 764 22.96 -8.20 -38.16
CA ALA A 764 22.36 -6.91 -38.43
C ALA A 764 23.37 -5.99 -39.08
N ASN A 765 23.60 -6.21 -40.37
CA ASN A 765 24.33 -5.26 -41.18
C ASN A 765 23.78 -5.23 -42.61
N ARG A 766 23.50 -4.00 -43.08
CA ARG A 766 23.16 -3.58 -44.45
C ARG A 766 21.68 -3.58 -44.84
N THR A 767 21.33 -2.51 -45.56
CA THR A 767 20.00 -2.06 -46.01
C THR A 767 19.61 -2.65 -47.37
N ILE A 768 19.58 -3.97 -47.52
CA ILE A 768 19.46 -4.61 -48.84
C ILE A 768 18.37 -5.69 -48.83
N TRP A 769 17.14 -5.31 -49.21
CA TRP A 769 16.04 -6.22 -49.57
C TRP A 769 15.75 -6.11 -51.07
N PRO A 770 15.79 -7.21 -51.83
CA PRO A 770 15.46 -7.19 -53.25
C PRO A 770 13.97 -6.91 -53.48
N LYS A 771 13.65 -5.84 -54.22
CA LYS A 771 12.26 -5.45 -54.53
C LYS A 771 11.45 -6.54 -55.24
N ARG A 772 12.11 -7.48 -55.90
CA ARG A 772 11.43 -8.60 -56.58
C ARG A 772 10.63 -9.46 -55.61
N PHE A 773 11.03 -9.54 -54.34
CA PHE A 773 10.33 -10.32 -53.32
C PHE A 773 9.18 -9.54 -52.66
N ASP A 774 8.92 -8.29 -53.05
CA ASP A 774 7.82 -7.50 -52.47
C ASP A 774 6.45 -8.05 -52.89
N ASP A 775 6.34 -8.72 -54.04
CA ASP A 775 5.09 -9.35 -54.48
C ASP A 775 4.75 -10.59 -53.62
N GLN A 776 5.75 -11.39 -53.24
CA GLN A 776 5.58 -12.55 -52.34
C GLN A 776 5.49 -12.15 -50.86
N PHE A 777 6.11 -11.03 -50.47
CA PHE A 777 6.08 -10.50 -49.11
C PHE A 777 5.56 -9.05 -49.14
N PRO A 778 4.24 -8.84 -49.26
CA PRO A 778 3.66 -7.52 -49.44
C PRO A 778 3.93 -6.59 -48.26
N GLU A 779 4.05 -5.30 -48.56
CA GLU A 779 4.12 -4.23 -47.58
C GLU A 779 2.71 -3.96 -47.06
N HIS A 780 2.45 -4.37 -45.83
CA HIS A 780 1.20 -4.05 -45.14
C HIS A 780 1.30 -2.62 -44.62
N ASP A 781 0.17 -1.90 -44.64
CA ASP A 781 0.00 -0.48 -44.28
C ASP A 781 0.14 -0.25 -42.75
N LEU A 782 1.17 -0.85 -42.15
CA LEU A 782 1.52 -0.76 -40.74
C LEU A 782 2.32 0.52 -40.53
N LEU A 783 1.97 1.28 -39.50
CA LEU A 783 2.65 2.53 -39.08
C LEU A 783 4.15 2.36 -38.76
N CYS A 784 4.70 1.15 -38.84
CA CYS A 784 6.05 0.76 -38.44
C CYS A 784 6.93 0.40 -39.65
N PRO A 785 8.13 1.01 -39.82
CA PRO A 785 9.01 0.70 -40.94
C PRO A 785 9.67 -0.68 -40.84
N ARG A 786 9.88 -1.35 -41.98
CA ARG A 786 10.66 -2.61 -42.09
C ARG A 786 12.12 -2.38 -41.67
N LYS A 787 12.67 -3.32 -40.90
CA LYS A 787 14.09 -3.37 -40.51
C LYS A 787 14.72 -4.60 -41.14
N TYR A 788 15.82 -4.43 -41.87
CA TYR A 788 16.42 -5.46 -42.71
C TYR A 788 17.59 -6.18 -42.01
N PHE A 789 17.82 -7.44 -42.37
CA PHE A 789 18.93 -8.26 -41.91
C PHE A 789 19.44 -9.20 -43.00
N ILE A 790 20.67 -9.65 -42.82
CA ILE A 790 21.29 -10.72 -43.61
C ILE A 790 21.67 -11.87 -42.68
N GLY A 791 21.90 -13.04 -43.26
CA GLY A 791 22.29 -14.19 -42.47
C GLY A 791 22.78 -15.35 -43.31
N SER A 792 22.99 -16.48 -42.63
CA SER A 792 23.33 -17.75 -43.25
C SER A 792 22.57 -18.88 -42.59
N GLU A 793 22.11 -19.84 -43.38
CA GLU A 793 21.48 -21.08 -42.91
C GLU A 793 22.42 -22.26 -43.18
N GLY A 794 22.57 -23.13 -42.17
CA GLY A 794 23.36 -24.35 -42.24
C GLY A 794 22.63 -25.57 -41.69
N PHE A 795 23.05 -26.76 -42.13
CA PHE A 795 22.50 -28.06 -41.74
C PHE A 795 23.56 -28.88 -40.99
N GLU A 796 23.14 -29.62 -39.96
CA GLU A 796 24.07 -30.43 -39.16
C GLU A 796 24.51 -31.68 -39.94
N GLY A 797 25.81 -31.83 -40.18
CA GLY A 797 26.41 -33.00 -40.84
C GLY A 797 26.83 -32.79 -42.30
N ASP A 798 26.59 -31.61 -42.88
CA ASP A 798 27.05 -31.25 -44.22
C ASP A 798 27.70 -29.85 -44.24
N ASP A 799 29.01 -29.81 -44.00
CA ASP A 799 29.81 -28.57 -43.98
C ASP A 799 29.95 -27.91 -45.36
N SER A 800 29.43 -28.53 -46.43
CA SER A 800 29.62 -28.06 -47.81
C SER A 800 28.49 -27.16 -48.33
N LEU A 801 27.32 -27.15 -47.69
CA LEU A 801 26.13 -26.40 -48.13
C LEU A 801 25.82 -25.25 -47.16
N HIS A 802 26.15 -24.02 -47.57
CA HIS A 802 25.80 -22.80 -46.84
C HIS A 802 24.81 -21.98 -47.66
N TYR A 803 23.60 -21.79 -47.13
CA TYR A 803 22.58 -20.97 -47.79
C TYR A 803 22.68 -19.53 -47.29
N HIS A 804 22.50 -18.58 -48.21
CA HIS A 804 22.47 -17.17 -47.89
C HIS A 804 21.06 -16.74 -47.50
N ILE A 805 20.94 -15.90 -46.45
CA ILE A 805 19.66 -15.38 -45.97
C ILE A 805 19.58 -13.87 -46.19
N ARG A 806 18.44 -13.41 -46.69
CA ARG A 806 18.03 -12.00 -46.69
C ARG A 806 16.64 -11.86 -46.10
N GLY A 807 16.46 -10.95 -45.15
CA GLY A 807 15.19 -10.83 -44.44
C GLY A 807 14.88 -9.44 -43.93
N PHE A 808 13.66 -9.31 -43.41
CA PHE A 808 13.21 -8.15 -42.67
C PHE A 808 12.33 -8.56 -41.50
N TYR A 809 12.25 -7.67 -40.50
CA TYR A 809 11.28 -7.76 -39.43
C TYR A 809 10.53 -6.43 -39.27
N GLN A 810 9.28 -6.52 -38.81
CA GLN A 810 8.37 -5.39 -38.68
C GLN A 810 7.50 -5.55 -37.42
N ASP A 811 7.40 -4.49 -36.63
CA ASP A 811 6.60 -4.46 -35.41
C ASP A 811 5.10 -4.43 -35.76
N ILE A 812 4.27 -5.25 -35.08
CA ILE A 812 2.82 -5.26 -35.24
C ILE A 812 2.22 -4.35 -34.16
N PRO A 813 1.66 -3.17 -34.51
CA PRO A 813 1.27 -2.14 -33.54
C PRO A 813 -0.04 -2.49 -32.80
N GLU A 814 -0.93 -3.28 -33.41
CA GLU A 814 -2.20 -3.67 -32.81
C GLU A 814 -2.04 -4.86 -31.88
N THR A 815 -2.63 -4.77 -30.68
CA THR A 815 -2.60 -5.86 -29.71
C THR A 815 -3.40 -7.06 -30.19
N GLN A 816 -2.75 -8.21 -30.30
CA GLN A 816 -3.42 -9.47 -30.64
C GLN A 816 -3.82 -10.14 -29.33
N GLY A 817 -5.13 -10.27 -29.09
CA GLY A 817 -5.65 -10.78 -27.82
C GLY A 817 -5.29 -9.95 -26.59
N GLY A 818 -4.94 -8.66 -26.76
CA GLY A 818 -4.52 -7.77 -25.67
C GLY A 818 -3.03 -7.85 -25.30
N ILE A 819 -2.23 -8.63 -26.04
CA ILE A 819 -0.79 -8.77 -25.83
C ILE A 819 -0.03 -7.88 -26.81
N TYR A 820 0.94 -7.09 -26.32
CA TYR A 820 1.82 -6.22 -27.10
C TYR A 820 3.13 -6.93 -27.45
N GLY A 821 3.87 -6.43 -28.44
CA GLY A 821 5.24 -6.89 -28.74
C GLY A 821 5.32 -8.04 -29.76
N TRP A 822 4.28 -8.24 -30.56
CA TRP A 822 4.31 -9.14 -31.71
C TRP A 822 5.12 -8.54 -32.85
N MET A 823 5.88 -9.38 -33.56
CA MET A 823 6.72 -8.94 -34.67
C MET A 823 6.62 -9.93 -35.82
N ARG A 824 6.38 -9.42 -37.03
CA ARG A 824 6.43 -10.20 -38.27
C ARG A 824 7.87 -10.31 -38.72
N VAL A 825 8.32 -11.52 -39.07
CA VAL A 825 9.65 -11.79 -39.59
C VAL A 825 9.51 -12.52 -40.91
N CYS A 826 10.13 -12.01 -41.97
CA CYS A 826 10.14 -12.61 -43.29
C CYS A 826 11.59 -12.74 -43.79
N PHE A 827 11.95 -13.86 -44.40
CA PHE A 827 13.27 -14.04 -44.98
C PHE A 827 13.28 -15.04 -46.13
N VAL A 828 14.27 -14.91 -47.01
CA VAL A 828 14.52 -15.79 -48.15
C VAL A 828 15.87 -16.48 -47.92
N SER A 829 15.89 -17.80 -48.04
CA SER A 829 17.10 -18.64 -47.96
C SER A 829 17.41 -19.20 -49.35
N TYR A 830 18.64 -19.03 -49.86
CA TYR A 830 18.98 -19.42 -51.23
C TYR A 830 20.42 -19.93 -51.41
N LEU A 831 20.62 -20.74 -52.46
CA LEU A 831 21.90 -21.24 -52.94
C LEU A 831 22.07 -20.88 -54.42
N LEU A 832 23.22 -20.30 -54.78
CA LEU A 832 23.55 -19.91 -56.17
C LEU A 832 24.15 -21.08 -56.95
N SER A 833 23.93 -21.13 -58.27
CA SER A 833 24.46 -22.18 -59.13
C SER A 833 25.98 -22.10 -59.35
N GLU A 834 26.63 -23.26 -59.59
CA GLU A 834 28.09 -23.40 -59.75
C GLU A 834 28.71 -22.48 -60.82
N GLU A 835 27.95 -22.06 -61.85
CA GLU A 835 28.45 -21.16 -62.92
C GLU A 835 28.70 -19.72 -62.43
N ARG A 836 28.15 -19.33 -61.28
CA ARG A 836 28.34 -18.01 -60.66
C ARG A 836 28.97 -18.06 -59.27
N ASP A 837 29.28 -19.24 -58.77
CA ASP A 837 29.92 -19.41 -57.46
C ASP A 837 31.34 -18.80 -57.48
N GLY A 838 31.55 -17.74 -56.68
CA GLY A 838 32.80 -16.96 -56.64
C GLY A 838 32.74 -15.52 -57.19
N GLN A 839 31.60 -15.00 -57.62
CA GLN A 839 31.40 -13.54 -57.81
C GLN A 839 30.98 -12.86 -56.50
N ASP A 840 31.43 -11.61 -56.25
CA ASP A 840 30.99 -10.82 -55.09
C ASP A 840 29.45 -10.76 -55.03
N GLU A 841 28.90 -10.92 -53.83
CA GLU A 841 27.47 -10.97 -53.57
C GLU A 841 26.72 -9.77 -54.21
N PRO A 842 25.63 -9.99 -54.97
CA PRO A 842 24.97 -8.93 -55.74
C PRO A 842 24.37 -7.81 -54.88
N ASP A 843 24.61 -6.54 -55.27
CA ASP A 843 24.01 -5.34 -54.66
C ASP A 843 22.51 -5.22 -55.01
N THR A 844 21.74 -4.44 -54.23
CA THR A 844 20.26 -4.24 -54.36
C THR A 844 19.74 -4.10 -55.79
N THR A 845 20.49 -3.43 -56.67
CA THR A 845 20.08 -3.11 -58.05
C THR A 845 20.41 -4.20 -59.07
N SER A 846 21.27 -5.17 -58.72
CA SER A 846 21.64 -6.28 -59.61
C SER A 846 20.67 -7.46 -59.57
N TRP A 847 19.80 -7.54 -58.56
CA TRP A 847 18.80 -8.61 -58.41
C TRP A 847 17.74 -8.66 -59.53
N GLU A 848 17.50 -7.53 -60.21
CA GLU A 848 16.58 -7.50 -61.37
C GLU A 848 17.09 -8.30 -62.58
N THR A 849 18.40 -8.64 -62.60
CA THR A 849 19.03 -9.38 -63.70
C THR A 849 19.14 -10.89 -63.48
N TYR A 850 18.78 -11.38 -62.29
CA TYR A 850 18.77 -12.80 -61.97
C TYR A 850 17.47 -13.45 -62.46
N ASP A 851 17.47 -14.74 -62.74
CA ASP A 851 16.31 -15.56 -63.06
C ASP A 851 16.16 -16.64 -61.97
N ILE A 852 15.01 -16.66 -61.28
CA ILE A 852 14.74 -17.55 -60.13
C ILE A 852 14.92 -19.02 -60.50
N TYR A 853 14.61 -19.38 -61.75
CA TYR A 853 14.64 -20.75 -62.24
C TYR A 853 16.02 -21.21 -62.72
N ASN A 854 16.88 -20.27 -63.15
CA ASN A 854 18.13 -20.60 -63.84
C ASN A 854 19.38 -20.21 -63.05
N ASP A 855 19.31 -19.21 -62.18
CA ASP A 855 20.48 -18.70 -61.43
C ASP A 855 20.58 -19.25 -59.99
N PHE A 856 19.58 -19.98 -59.50
CA PHE A 856 19.56 -20.56 -58.16
C PHE A 856 19.43 -22.08 -58.22
N ASP A 857 20.23 -22.78 -57.42
CA ASP A 857 20.09 -24.23 -57.25
C ASP A 857 18.92 -24.56 -56.32
N ARG A 858 18.64 -23.67 -55.34
CA ARG A 858 17.48 -23.70 -54.43
C ARG A 858 17.16 -22.31 -53.90
N ILE A 859 15.89 -22.00 -53.72
CA ILE A 859 15.43 -20.74 -53.08
C ILE A 859 14.08 -20.92 -52.38
N TYR A 860 14.05 -20.65 -51.07
CA TYR A 860 12.88 -20.81 -50.19
C TYR A 860 12.50 -19.49 -49.52
N GLY A 861 11.21 -19.22 -49.44
CA GLY A 861 10.63 -18.09 -48.70
C GLY A 861 10.09 -18.53 -47.34
N PHE A 862 10.29 -17.71 -46.31
CA PHE A 862 9.81 -17.93 -44.95
C PHE A 862 9.04 -16.71 -44.44
N GLU A 863 7.89 -16.96 -43.82
CA GLU A 863 7.09 -15.96 -43.12
C GLU A 863 6.73 -16.49 -41.73
N GLY A 864 7.01 -15.73 -40.68
CA GLY A 864 6.65 -16.10 -39.32
C GLY A 864 6.36 -14.93 -38.40
N ILE A 865 5.82 -15.28 -37.24
CA ILE A 865 5.47 -14.39 -36.15
C ILE A 865 6.35 -14.72 -34.95
N LEU A 866 7.08 -13.70 -34.52
CA LEU A 866 7.89 -13.74 -33.32
C LEU A 866 7.01 -13.47 -32.10
N LEU A 867 6.99 -14.42 -31.16
CA LEU A 867 6.17 -14.33 -29.96
C LEU A 867 6.65 -13.18 -29.06
N PRO A 868 5.72 -12.48 -28.35
CA PRO A 868 6.03 -11.36 -27.47
C PRO A 868 7.13 -11.70 -26.46
N GLY A 869 8.29 -11.04 -26.63
CA GLY A 869 9.55 -11.22 -25.85
C GLY A 869 10.64 -12.05 -26.53
N GLY A 870 10.46 -12.39 -27.82
CA GLY A 870 11.56 -12.40 -28.78
C GLY A 870 12.31 -13.71 -28.99
N LYS A 871 11.84 -14.83 -28.43
CA LYS A 871 12.63 -16.06 -28.39
C LYS A 871 12.14 -17.22 -29.24
N ILE A 872 10.90 -17.16 -29.72
CA ILE A 872 10.29 -18.22 -30.52
C ILE A 872 9.58 -17.60 -31.70
N LEU A 873 9.89 -18.09 -32.89
CA LEU A 873 9.28 -17.74 -34.18
C LEU A 873 8.42 -18.92 -34.61
N LEU A 874 7.15 -18.66 -34.91
CA LEU A 874 6.23 -19.64 -35.50
C LEU A 874 5.77 -19.15 -36.86
N GLY A 875 5.84 -19.98 -37.89
CA GLY A 875 5.57 -19.52 -39.24
C GLY A 875 5.31 -20.64 -40.24
N LYS A 876 5.45 -20.28 -41.51
CA LYS A 876 5.39 -21.16 -42.66
C LYS A 876 6.54 -20.86 -43.63
N TYR A 877 6.83 -21.82 -44.50
CA TYR A 877 7.78 -21.68 -45.58
C TYR A 877 7.19 -22.22 -46.89
N PHE A 878 7.73 -21.76 -48.02
CA PHE A 878 7.32 -22.15 -49.36
C PHE A 878 8.48 -22.08 -50.36
N ASP A 879 8.44 -22.93 -51.38
CA ASP A 879 9.39 -22.97 -52.48
C ASP A 879 9.12 -21.85 -53.50
N LEU A 880 10.13 -21.04 -53.77
CA LEU A 880 10.04 -19.92 -54.71
C LEU A 880 10.35 -20.34 -56.16
N GLN A 881 10.96 -21.51 -56.38
CA GLN A 881 11.29 -22.00 -57.73
C GLN A 881 10.08 -22.63 -58.42
N PHE A 882 9.23 -23.34 -57.68
CA PHE A 882 8.09 -24.08 -58.26
C PHE A 882 6.74 -23.39 -57.98
N GLU A 883 6.76 -22.06 -57.85
CA GLU A 883 5.58 -21.26 -57.53
C GLU A 883 4.45 -21.50 -58.56
N GLY A 884 3.32 -22.07 -58.10
CA GLY A 884 2.15 -22.37 -58.94
C GLY A 884 2.15 -23.74 -59.64
N GLU A 885 3.17 -24.57 -59.44
CA GLU A 885 3.25 -25.94 -59.96
C GLU A 885 2.81 -26.99 -58.92
N GLU A 886 2.39 -28.18 -59.37
CA GLU A 886 1.93 -29.28 -58.49
C GLU A 886 3.01 -29.76 -57.50
N ASP A 887 4.29 -29.49 -57.79
CA ASP A 887 5.46 -29.90 -57.01
C ASP A 887 5.94 -28.81 -56.02
N CYS A 888 5.20 -27.73 -55.81
CA CYS A 888 5.57 -26.65 -54.88
C CYS A 888 5.67 -27.14 -53.42
N GLU A 889 6.88 -27.18 -52.85
CA GLU A 889 7.07 -27.49 -51.43
C GLU A 889 6.56 -26.35 -50.54
N ARG A 890 5.79 -26.68 -49.51
CA ARG A 890 5.33 -25.73 -48.48
C ARG A 890 5.00 -26.43 -47.18
N GLY A 891 5.06 -25.69 -46.08
CA GLY A 891 4.61 -26.20 -44.79
C GLY A 891 4.97 -25.32 -43.59
N PRO A 892 4.69 -25.77 -42.36
CA PRO A 892 4.94 -24.99 -41.16
C PRO A 892 6.43 -24.96 -40.80
N CYS A 893 6.85 -23.91 -40.11
CA CYS A 893 8.18 -23.79 -39.52
C CYS A 893 8.13 -23.27 -38.09
N ILE A 894 9.15 -23.60 -37.31
CA ILE A 894 9.35 -23.13 -35.94
C ILE A 894 10.83 -22.93 -35.66
N TYR A 895 11.19 -21.77 -35.09
CA TYR A 895 12.55 -21.46 -34.70
C TYR A 895 12.61 -20.85 -33.30
N TRP A 896 13.75 -20.96 -32.62
CA TRP A 896 13.98 -20.29 -31.34
C TRP A 896 15.44 -19.86 -31.15
N GLU A 897 15.63 -18.82 -30.34
CA GLU A 897 16.94 -18.24 -30.05
C GLU A 897 17.79 -19.19 -29.18
N HIS A 898 19.06 -19.37 -29.57
CA HIS A 898 20.04 -20.23 -28.89
C HIS A 898 21.19 -19.39 -28.29
N THR A 899 21.29 -19.35 -26.95
CA THR A 899 22.19 -18.43 -26.22
C THR A 899 23.62 -18.93 -25.98
N SER A 900 24.21 -19.76 -26.85
CA SER A 900 25.63 -20.16 -26.68
C SER A 900 26.44 -20.11 -27.97
N MET A 901 27.41 -19.19 -28.02
CA MET A 901 28.58 -19.31 -28.89
C MET A 901 29.55 -20.34 -28.32
N GLY A 902 29.83 -21.38 -29.10
CA GLY A 902 31.19 -21.72 -29.51
C GLY A 902 31.22 -21.54 -31.03
N ASN A 903 32.23 -20.88 -31.57
CA ASN A 903 32.26 -20.46 -32.98
C ASN A 903 32.15 -21.67 -33.94
N ILE A 904 31.48 -21.48 -35.07
CA ILE A 904 31.52 -22.43 -36.22
C ILE A 904 32.96 -22.73 -36.68
N LEU A 905 33.93 -21.85 -36.37
CA LEU A 905 35.35 -22.04 -36.69
C LEU A 905 36.15 -22.93 -35.71
N ASP A 906 35.65 -23.24 -34.51
CA ASP A 906 36.42 -23.97 -33.49
C ASP A 906 36.46 -25.50 -33.73
N ILE A 907 35.72 -26.01 -34.73
CA ILE A 907 35.75 -27.44 -35.12
C ILE A 907 36.93 -27.76 -36.06
N LEU A 908 37.54 -26.76 -36.71
CA LEU A 908 38.60 -27.00 -37.70
C LEU A 908 40.04 -26.76 -37.21
N THR A 909 40.25 -26.26 -35.99
CA THR A 909 41.61 -25.96 -35.50
C THR A 909 41.77 -26.24 -34.01
N ILE A 910 42.84 -26.94 -33.64
CA ILE A 910 43.35 -27.15 -32.27
C ILE A 910 42.82 -28.40 -31.56
N SER A 911 43.11 -29.55 -32.18
CA SER A 911 43.67 -30.68 -31.44
C SER A 911 45.12 -30.33 -31.08
N GLN A 912 45.36 -29.79 -29.88
CA GLN A 912 46.63 -29.90 -29.14
C GLN A 912 46.57 -29.13 -27.81
N SER A 913 47.01 -29.81 -26.74
CA SER A 913 47.40 -29.26 -25.41
C SER A 913 46.25 -28.96 -24.41
N ILE A 914 46.24 -29.33 -23.12
CA ILE A 914 46.87 -30.35 -22.25
C ILE A 914 46.23 -30.15 -20.84
N LYS A 915 45.92 -31.27 -20.15
CA LYS A 915 45.92 -31.56 -18.69
C LYS A 915 44.91 -30.91 -17.69
N ASP A 916 43.98 -31.76 -17.22
CA ASP A 916 43.72 -32.26 -15.83
C ASP A 916 43.67 -31.31 -14.60
N PRO A 917 43.11 -31.72 -13.41
CA PRO A 917 42.23 -32.86 -13.05
C PRO A 917 41.07 -32.50 -12.06
N PHE A 918 40.09 -33.41 -11.87
CA PHE A 918 39.57 -33.95 -10.58
C PHE A 918 38.13 -34.52 -10.68
N LEU A 919 38.06 -35.86 -10.61
CA LEU A 919 36.95 -36.69 -10.08
C LEU A 919 36.65 -36.26 -8.61
N THR A 920 35.47 -36.37 -8.00
CA THR A 920 34.53 -37.49 -7.81
C THR A 920 33.49 -37.01 -6.79
N CYS A 921 32.23 -37.48 -6.82
CA CYS A 921 31.60 -38.25 -5.72
C CYS A 921 30.05 -38.27 -5.73
N PHE A 922 29.53 -39.51 -5.76
CA PHE A 922 28.23 -40.03 -5.28
C PHE A 922 26.97 -39.95 -6.16
N SER A 923 26.68 -41.09 -6.80
CA SER A 923 25.33 -41.58 -7.16
C SER A 923 24.55 -42.09 -5.93
N PRO A 924 23.22 -42.20 -6.05
CA PRO A 924 22.50 -43.41 -5.59
C PRO A 924 21.64 -44.05 -6.73
N PRO A 925 21.12 -45.27 -6.52
CA PRO A 925 20.87 -46.27 -7.58
C PRO A 925 19.45 -46.28 -8.16
N ARG A 926 19.34 -46.91 -9.34
CA ARG A 926 18.11 -47.30 -10.05
C ARG A 926 17.29 -48.34 -9.27
N GLU A 927 15.96 -48.17 -9.39
CA GLU A 927 14.84 -49.13 -9.52
C GLU A 927 14.91 -50.51 -8.85
N GLU A 928 13.84 -50.86 -8.14
CA GLU A 928 13.31 -52.22 -8.11
C GLU A 928 11.77 -52.21 -8.20
N GLN A 929 11.27 -53.22 -8.91
CA GLN A 929 9.90 -53.49 -9.36
C GLN A 929 8.84 -53.60 -8.23
N ALA A 930 7.71 -52.91 -8.40
CA ALA A 930 6.33 -53.37 -8.15
C ALA A 930 5.30 -52.32 -8.59
#